data_AF-A0A6A6WBL0-F1
#
_entry.id   AF-A0A6A6WBL0-F1
#
_cell.length_a   1.000
_cell.length_b   1.000
_cell.length_c   1.000
_cell.angle_alpha   90.00
_cell.angle_beta   90.00
_cell.angle_gamma   90.00
#
_symmetry.space_group_name_H-M   'P 1'
#
loop_
_entity.id
_entity.type
_entity.pdbx_description
1 polymer ?
#
loop_
_entity_poly.entity_id
_entity_poly.type
_entity_poly.pdbx_seq_one_letter_code
_entity_poly.pdbx_strand_id
1 'polypeptide(L)'
;MDSQHRRIELQTPSDLTYLEEYAKRVARDKIDLNFPPAAAVGEDAMRKKVEELVGQYLSRTFAEARKNMSINGMPVPSADAVAGEAYEPFDTTQADRIRDLEARKDALQKTVALERRNGAASAARNFEKAYTAHVDAEDMQWLMAKNAVMERAEKEAILGVNAPKREQEYVETYRKAREDLEGLNKGLGGTVGKLERAVGSRRSLDKAQASTYGFARPPHGSQPHIQPPTANHQEDPVPAMVRTAPTGAASILISSHAPWVCQACFRRLQLRPQAAPKSFQLSTRLRSLHTELRVDDAVPYRKLLKDQKNKKKSKGVKGSSNGKGSQLTDWELTVGIEIHAELNTARKLFSSALTSTNETPNTHVALFDAAFPGSQPQFQKDTLIPAIRAALALNCDIQKRSTFDRKHYFYQDQPNGYQITQYYEPFAKRGHITLYPHDGIAEQDYPSITIGIAQVQMEQDTAKTLAQPPHTHLIDLNRVSHPLIEIISLPQIHHAQTAAAFVRKVQALLRAVNAATRGMEQGGLRADVNVSVRKNSAGPGALAYAGIAGLSQRTEIKNLSSLRAVEDAVTAERDRQVGVLEAGGMIEGETRGWTIGQTSTTRLRGKEGEVDYRYMPDADIMPVIIGKDFVAHLRETLPKLPDEVLDMLVREPYGVTVKDAKTLLALDDGERLDYYFDVVHILQETLESEAAGVKGKVGKMAANWVLHELGGLLAASTTEWVHNSVPAGKVATIIAYLLRRKVTGKVAKQLLSTVFYEPEREVEDVVREEDLLLRPMNDEEYEALAQDVITKNEDVSVEVRETGHQGKLMFLVGQLIKHGEEGRVEADRAKLVLQKLLLKG
;
A
#
# COMPACT_ATOMS: atom_id res chain seq x y z
N MET A 1 10.88 12.21 38.67
CA MET A 1 9.44 11.94 38.66
C MET A 1 8.74 13.23 39.02
N ASP A 2 8.19 13.92 38.03
CA ASP A 2 7.28 15.06 38.24
C ASP A 2 6.20 14.93 37.16
N SER A 3 5.16 14.16 37.48
CA SER A 3 4.05 13.92 36.55
C SER A 3 3.21 15.19 36.47
N GLN A 4 3.29 15.92 35.35
CA GLN A 4 2.35 16.98 35.02
C GLN A 4 0.92 16.38 34.96
N HIS A 5 0.21 16.42 36.09
CA HIS A 5 -1.21 16.11 36.12
C HIS A 5 -1.94 17.16 35.28
N ARG A 6 -2.78 16.71 34.33
CA ARG A 6 -3.60 17.57 33.48
C ARG A 6 -4.52 18.42 34.38
N ARG A 7 -4.42 19.75 34.29
CA ARG A 7 -5.35 20.67 34.97
C ARG A 7 -6.65 20.79 34.18
N ILE A 8 -7.79 20.73 34.85
CA ILE A 8 -9.13 20.91 34.28
C ILE A 8 -9.40 22.42 34.22
N GLU A 9 -9.56 22.97 33.02
CA GLU A 9 -9.84 24.40 32.81
C GLU A 9 -11.35 24.64 32.65
N LEU A 10 -11.89 25.52 33.48
CA LEU A 10 -13.29 25.97 33.46
C LEU A 10 -13.34 27.43 32.97
N GLN A 11 -14.40 27.79 32.23
CA GLN A 11 -14.53 29.14 31.67
C GLN A 11 -15.13 30.12 32.69
N THR A 12 -15.98 29.62 33.58
CA THR A 12 -16.69 30.42 34.57
C THR A 12 -16.86 29.67 35.90
N PRO A 13 -17.01 30.38 37.04
CA PRO A 13 -17.39 29.74 38.30
C PRO A 13 -18.71 28.98 38.24
N SER A 14 -19.64 29.38 37.36
CA SER A 14 -20.90 28.67 37.11
C SER A 14 -20.69 27.27 36.52
N ASP A 15 -19.60 27.03 35.78
CA ASP A 15 -19.31 25.71 35.21
C ASP A 15 -18.97 24.69 36.31
N LEU A 16 -18.28 25.13 37.37
CA LEU A 16 -17.97 24.27 38.51
C LEU A 16 -19.26 23.87 39.25
N THR A 17 -20.11 24.86 39.53
CA THR A 17 -21.41 24.63 40.16
C THR A 17 -22.29 23.71 39.30
N TYR A 18 -22.27 23.90 37.99
CA TYR A 18 -22.99 23.03 37.05
C TYR A 18 -22.49 21.58 37.10
N LEU A 19 -21.17 21.36 37.11
CA LEU A 19 -20.58 20.02 37.17
C LEU A 19 -20.91 19.30 38.49
N GLU A 20 -20.86 20.01 39.61
CA GLU A 20 -21.22 19.47 40.92
C GLU A 20 -22.70 19.08 40.98
N GLU A 21 -23.60 19.95 40.50
CA GLU A 21 -25.04 19.66 40.47
C GLU A 21 -25.41 18.57 39.44
N TYR A 22 -24.73 18.54 38.30
CA TYR A 22 -24.88 17.48 37.30
C TYR A 22 -24.50 16.12 37.87
N ALA A 23 -23.36 16.02 38.55
CA ALA A 23 -22.90 14.78 39.16
C ALA A 23 -23.86 14.30 40.28
N LYS A 24 -24.34 15.21 41.13
CA LYS A 24 -25.35 14.90 42.15
C LYS A 24 -26.66 14.41 41.53
N ARG A 25 -27.11 15.04 40.43
CA ARG A 25 -28.32 14.62 39.72
C ARG A 25 -28.18 13.23 39.12
N VAL A 26 -27.10 12.97 38.38
CA VAL A 26 -26.85 11.64 37.78
C VAL A 26 -26.73 10.56 38.87
N ALA A 27 -26.10 10.88 40.00
CA ALA A 27 -26.03 9.97 41.13
C ALA A 27 -27.43 9.66 41.71
N ARG A 28 -28.28 10.68 41.86
CA ARG A 28 -29.67 10.52 42.30
C ARG A 28 -30.48 9.68 41.33
N ASP A 29 -30.40 9.95 40.03
CA ASP A 29 -31.10 9.18 39.00
C ASP A 29 -30.71 7.69 39.05
N LYS A 30 -29.43 7.39 39.29
CA LYS A 30 -28.95 6.01 39.48
C LYS A 30 -29.40 5.38 40.79
N ILE A 31 -29.46 6.15 41.88
CA ILE A 31 -30.00 5.66 43.16
C ILE A 31 -31.48 5.36 42.99
N ASP A 32 -32.26 6.22 42.36
CA ASP A 32 -33.69 6.02 42.13
C ASP A 32 -33.97 4.81 41.22
N LEU A 33 -33.09 4.53 40.25
CA LEU A 33 -33.20 3.35 39.39
C LEU A 33 -32.97 2.03 40.17
N ASN A 34 -32.02 1.99 41.09
CA ASN A 34 -31.61 0.77 41.80
C ASN A 34 -32.28 0.61 43.18
N PHE A 35 -32.71 1.72 43.78
CA PHE A 35 -33.38 1.83 45.07
C PHE A 35 -34.58 2.79 44.93
N PRO A 36 -35.65 2.36 44.23
CA PRO A 36 -36.80 3.23 43.97
C PRO A 36 -37.49 3.64 45.28
N PRO A 37 -37.95 4.90 45.40
CA PRO A 37 -38.59 5.38 46.62
C PRO A 37 -39.89 4.61 46.91
N ALA A 38 -39.93 3.89 48.04
CA ALA A 38 -41.11 3.13 48.45
C ALA A 38 -42.27 4.08 48.83
N ALA A 39 -43.47 3.79 48.33
CA ALA A 39 -44.66 4.62 48.52
C ALA A 39 -45.38 4.45 49.88
N ALA A 40 -44.87 3.61 50.79
CA ALA A 40 -45.54 3.35 52.07
C ALA A 40 -44.55 3.19 53.23
N VAL A 41 -44.80 4.03 54.25
CA VAL A 41 -44.31 4.05 55.64
C VAL A 41 -43.31 2.94 56.02
N GLY A 42 -42.04 3.29 55.90
CA GLY A 42 -40.90 2.55 56.43
C GLY A 42 -39.65 3.18 55.83
N GLU A 43 -38.86 3.90 56.63
CA GLU A 43 -37.62 4.48 56.14
C GLU A 43 -36.71 3.38 55.60
N ASP A 44 -36.45 3.37 54.29
CA ASP A 44 -35.45 2.50 53.70
C ASP A 44 -34.06 2.96 54.18
N ALA A 45 -33.66 2.44 55.33
CA ALA A 45 -32.39 2.72 55.98
C ALA A 45 -31.20 2.42 55.05
N MET A 46 -31.36 1.49 54.10
CA MET A 46 -30.35 1.16 53.11
C MET A 46 -30.23 2.26 52.05
N ARG A 47 -31.37 2.72 51.49
CA ARG A 47 -31.38 3.85 50.54
C ARG A 47 -30.78 5.11 51.15
N LYS A 48 -31.18 5.46 52.38
CA LYS A 48 -30.59 6.60 53.11
C LYS A 48 -29.07 6.45 53.30
N LYS A 49 -28.60 5.25 53.65
CA LYS A 49 -27.17 4.99 53.82
C LYS A 49 -26.39 5.09 52.50
N VAL A 50 -26.99 4.63 51.40
CA VAL A 50 -26.41 4.74 50.05
C VAL A 50 -26.36 6.20 49.62
N GLU A 51 -27.43 6.97 49.81
CA GLU A 51 -27.46 8.42 49.53
C GLU A 51 -26.38 9.17 50.33
N GLU A 52 -26.22 8.86 51.61
CA GLU A 52 -25.20 9.45 52.49
C GLU A 52 -23.77 9.14 51.97
N LEU A 53 -23.47 7.87 51.67
CA LEU A 53 -22.14 7.44 51.21
C LEU A 53 -21.80 8.02 49.83
N VAL A 54 -22.77 8.05 48.90
CA VAL A 54 -22.58 8.63 47.57
C VAL A 54 -22.38 10.15 47.67
N GLY A 55 -23.13 10.83 48.56
CA GLY A 55 -22.92 12.23 48.86
C GLY A 55 -21.51 12.52 49.37
N GLN A 56 -21.04 11.76 50.37
CA GLN A 56 -19.68 11.87 50.92
C GLN A 56 -18.61 11.62 49.86
N TYR A 57 -18.79 10.61 49.00
CA TYR A 57 -17.88 10.31 47.90
C TYR A 57 -17.80 11.46 46.90
N LEU A 58 -18.93 12.02 46.47
CA LEU A 58 -18.96 13.15 45.54
C LEU A 58 -18.30 14.39 46.14
N SER A 59 -18.63 14.75 47.38
CA SER A 59 -18.01 15.90 48.06
C SER A 59 -16.49 15.75 48.15
N ARG A 60 -15.99 14.56 48.53
CA ARG A 60 -14.54 14.30 48.61
C ARG A 60 -13.87 14.32 47.24
N THR A 61 -14.54 13.78 46.22
CA THR A 61 -14.04 13.76 44.84
C THR A 61 -13.87 15.17 44.30
N PHE A 62 -14.87 16.04 44.48
CA PHE A 62 -14.76 17.44 44.03
C PHE A 62 -13.76 18.25 44.88
N ALA A 63 -13.65 17.98 46.18
CA ALA A 63 -12.62 18.62 47.02
C ALA A 63 -11.18 18.29 46.54
N GLU A 64 -10.92 17.04 46.14
CA GLU A 64 -9.63 16.65 45.56
C GLU A 64 -9.45 17.16 44.12
N ALA A 65 -10.50 17.14 43.31
CA ALA A 65 -10.45 17.61 41.93
C ALA A 65 -10.19 19.12 41.84
N ARG A 66 -10.72 19.93 42.77
CA ARG A 66 -10.51 21.39 42.82
C ARG A 66 -9.03 21.79 42.86
N LYS A 67 -8.16 20.97 43.46
CA LYS A 67 -6.69 21.20 43.49
C LYS A 67 -6.05 21.15 42.10
N ASN A 68 -6.71 20.48 41.16
CA ASN A 68 -6.29 20.33 39.76
C ASN A 68 -7.23 21.08 38.80
N MET A 69 -8.08 22.00 39.28
CA MET A 69 -8.96 22.83 38.45
C MET A 69 -8.50 24.29 38.42
N SER A 70 -8.72 24.95 37.30
CA SER A 70 -8.54 26.40 37.14
C SER A 70 -9.75 27.03 36.46
N ILE A 71 -10.06 28.28 36.82
CA ILE A 71 -11.04 29.13 36.15
C ILE A 71 -10.28 30.29 35.51
N ASN A 72 -10.23 30.33 34.18
CA ASN A 72 -9.46 31.30 33.41
C ASN A 72 -7.99 31.44 33.87
N GLY A 73 -7.33 30.31 34.11
CA GLY A 73 -5.95 30.22 34.54
C GLY A 73 -5.70 30.49 36.03
N MET A 74 -6.73 30.84 36.81
CA MET A 74 -6.64 31.01 38.26
C MET A 74 -7.05 29.72 38.99
N PRO A 75 -6.33 29.27 40.03
CA PRO A 75 -6.70 28.08 40.79
C PRO A 75 -8.05 28.26 41.48
N VAL A 76 -8.86 27.20 41.50
CA VAL A 76 -10.14 27.21 42.22
C VAL A 76 -9.87 27.24 43.74
N PRO A 77 -10.47 28.16 44.51
CA PRO A 77 -10.28 28.22 45.96
C PRO A 77 -10.68 26.92 46.66
N SER A 78 -9.92 26.51 47.68
CA SER A 78 -10.33 25.44 48.58
C SER A 78 -11.60 25.83 49.33
N ALA A 79 -12.44 24.86 49.69
CA ALA A 79 -13.72 25.09 50.37
C ALA A 79 -13.58 25.90 51.69
N ASP A 80 -12.39 25.93 52.29
CA ASP A 80 -12.08 26.66 53.52
C ASP A 80 -11.78 28.16 53.33
N ALA A 81 -11.76 28.67 52.09
CA ALA A 81 -11.35 30.04 51.77
C ALA A 81 -12.52 30.96 51.32
N VAL A 82 -13.71 30.80 51.90
CA VAL A 82 -14.87 31.66 51.58
C VAL A 82 -15.24 32.52 52.78
N ALA A 83 -14.46 33.59 52.99
CA ALA A 83 -14.90 34.79 53.68
C ALA A 83 -13.98 35.96 53.30
N GLY A 84 -14.41 36.82 52.37
CA GLY A 84 -13.97 38.22 52.40
C GLY A 84 -13.57 38.93 51.10
N GLU A 85 -13.31 38.26 49.98
CA GLU A 85 -12.86 38.98 48.78
C GLU A 85 -13.90 38.94 47.66
N ALA A 86 -14.56 40.08 47.46
CA ALA A 86 -15.37 40.35 46.28
C ALA A 86 -14.47 40.26 45.05
N TYR A 87 -14.78 39.30 44.17
CA TYR A 87 -14.16 39.17 42.86
C TYR A 87 -14.52 40.41 42.03
N GLU A 88 -13.59 41.36 41.87
CA GLU A 88 -13.79 42.45 40.90
C GLU A 88 -13.78 41.86 39.48
N PRO A 89 -14.88 42.00 38.71
CA PRO A 89 -14.91 41.51 37.34
C PRO A 89 -13.89 42.26 36.48
N PHE A 90 -13.02 41.51 35.82
CA PHE A 90 -12.12 42.04 34.80
C PHE A 90 -12.94 42.77 33.72
N ASP A 91 -12.52 43.98 33.35
CA ASP A 91 -13.20 44.87 32.41
C ASP A 91 -13.55 44.14 31.10
N THR A 92 -14.83 43.78 30.95
CA THR A 92 -15.33 43.02 29.80
C THR A 92 -15.32 43.84 28.52
N THR A 93 -15.14 45.17 28.61
CA THR A 93 -15.20 46.05 27.43
C THR A 93 -14.12 45.75 26.40
N GLN A 94 -12.93 45.27 26.78
CA GLN A 94 -11.90 44.89 25.80
C GLN A 94 -12.20 43.55 25.12
N ALA A 95 -12.75 42.57 25.83
CA ALA A 95 -13.11 41.27 25.26
C ALA A 95 -14.36 41.37 24.37
N ASP A 96 -15.31 42.23 24.74
CA ASP A 96 -16.48 42.55 23.91
C ASP A 96 -16.05 43.32 22.65
N ARG A 97 -15.06 44.22 22.75
CA ARG A 97 -14.50 44.94 21.61
C ARG A 97 -13.73 44.02 20.66
N ILE A 98 -13.05 42.98 21.15
CA ILE A 98 -12.41 41.97 20.30
C ILE A 98 -13.46 41.13 19.58
N ARG A 99 -14.51 40.67 20.28
CA ARG A 99 -15.63 39.94 19.67
C ARG A 99 -16.36 40.75 18.60
N ASP A 100 -16.58 42.06 18.83
CA ASP A 100 -17.18 42.95 17.82
C ASP A 100 -16.28 43.10 16.59
N LEU A 101 -14.96 43.23 16.77
CA LEU A 101 -14.00 43.31 15.67
C LEU A 101 -13.91 42.00 14.87
N GLU A 102 -13.97 40.85 15.53
CA GLU A 102 -13.99 39.54 14.88
C GLU A 102 -15.28 39.31 14.08
N ALA A 103 -16.43 39.69 14.63
CA ALA A 103 -17.71 39.63 13.91
C ALA A 103 -17.72 40.54 12.67
N ARG A 104 -17.12 41.74 12.78
CA ARG A 104 -16.97 42.68 11.66
C ARG A 104 -16.03 42.17 10.57
N LYS A 105 -14.95 41.49 10.96
CA LYS A 105 -14.02 40.81 10.05
C LYS A 105 -14.73 39.70 9.27
N ASP A 106 -15.51 38.86 9.94
CA ASP A 106 -16.28 37.78 9.31
C ASP A 106 -17.33 38.33 8.33
N ALA A 107 -18.02 39.41 8.68
CA ALA A 107 -18.96 40.08 7.80
C ALA A 107 -18.28 40.61 6.53
N LEU A 108 -17.12 41.28 6.67
CA LEU A 108 -16.34 41.79 5.53
C LEU A 108 -15.80 40.66 4.65
N GLN A 109 -15.34 39.55 5.23
CA GLN A 109 -14.88 38.38 4.47
C GLN A 109 -16.00 37.75 3.65
N LYS A 110 -17.22 37.68 4.21
CA LYS A 110 -18.41 37.22 3.47
C LYS A 110 -18.77 38.17 2.32
N THR A 111 -18.71 39.48 2.54
CA THR A 111 -18.93 40.48 1.47
C THR A 111 -17.88 40.36 0.36
N VAL A 112 -16.59 40.25 0.70
CA VAL A 112 -15.51 40.06 -0.29
C VAL A 112 -15.67 38.77 -1.08
N ALA A 113 -16.08 37.67 -0.43
CA ALA A 113 -16.32 36.38 -1.09
C ALA A 113 -17.55 36.39 -2.00
N LEU A 114 -18.64 37.03 -1.57
CA LEU A 114 -19.86 37.22 -2.36
C LEU A 114 -19.53 38.05 -3.60
N GLU A 115 -18.83 39.16 -3.41
CA GLU A 115 -18.50 40.02 -4.52
C GLU A 115 -17.57 39.31 -5.50
N ARG A 116 -16.54 38.60 -5.05
CA ARG A 116 -15.64 37.84 -5.94
C ARG A 116 -16.37 36.81 -6.82
N ARG A 117 -17.50 36.26 -6.39
CA ARG A 117 -18.37 35.40 -7.23
C ARG A 117 -19.14 36.21 -8.28
N ASN A 118 -19.66 37.38 -7.92
CA ASN A 118 -20.36 38.27 -8.84
C ASN A 118 -19.45 38.79 -9.98
N GLY A 119 -18.17 39.04 -9.68
CA GLY A 119 -17.16 39.44 -10.68
C GLY A 119 -16.83 38.34 -11.70
N ALA A 120 -16.79 37.08 -11.28
CA ALA A 120 -16.58 35.93 -12.17
C ALA A 120 -17.76 35.74 -13.16
N ALA A 121 -18.98 36.07 -12.74
CA ALA A 121 -20.16 36.05 -13.60
C ALA A 121 -20.20 37.20 -14.63
N SER A 122 -19.55 38.34 -14.37
CA SER A 122 -19.36 39.40 -15.39
C SER A 122 -18.30 39.00 -16.42
N ALA A 123 -17.19 38.40 -15.97
CA ALA A 123 -16.14 37.90 -16.85
C ALA A 123 -16.63 36.77 -17.78
N ALA A 124 -17.47 35.85 -17.29
CA ALA A 124 -18.09 34.80 -18.08
C ALA A 124 -19.03 35.36 -19.17
N ARG A 125 -19.83 36.40 -18.84
CA ARG A 125 -20.72 37.07 -19.81
C ARG A 125 -19.96 37.86 -20.88
N ASN A 126 -18.82 38.44 -20.54
CA ASN A 126 -17.95 39.10 -21.52
C ASN A 126 -17.24 38.10 -22.43
N PHE A 127 -16.89 36.92 -21.92
CA PHE A 127 -16.35 35.81 -22.72
C PHE A 127 -17.40 35.25 -23.69
N GLU A 128 -18.65 35.10 -23.24
CA GLU A 128 -19.75 34.60 -24.07
C GLU A 128 -20.18 35.59 -25.17
N LYS A 129 -20.13 36.91 -24.89
CA LYS A 129 -20.30 37.97 -25.91
C LYS A 129 -19.16 38.01 -26.93
N ALA A 130 -17.93 37.75 -26.51
CA ALA A 130 -16.78 37.69 -27.42
C ALA A 130 -16.82 36.43 -28.30
N TYR A 131 -17.34 35.32 -27.77
CA TYR A 131 -17.45 34.03 -28.46
C TYR A 131 -18.58 34.02 -29.50
N THR A 132 -19.70 34.72 -29.24
CA THR A 132 -20.83 34.83 -30.18
C THR A 132 -20.57 35.74 -31.38
N ALA A 133 -19.49 36.53 -31.39
CA ALA A 133 -19.15 37.41 -32.49
C ALA A 133 -18.36 36.71 -33.64
N HIS A 134 -17.94 35.44 -33.49
CA HIS A 134 -16.95 34.80 -34.38
C HIS A 134 -17.31 33.37 -34.83
N VAL A 135 -18.58 33.05 -35.08
CA VAL A 135 -18.96 31.72 -35.62
C VAL A 135 -19.86 31.86 -36.85
N ASP A 136 -19.45 31.21 -37.95
CA ASP A 136 -20.07 31.22 -39.26
C ASP A 136 -21.42 30.46 -39.34
N ALA A 137 -22.18 30.75 -40.39
CA ALA A 137 -23.64 30.65 -40.50
C ALA A 137 -24.29 29.25 -40.52
N GLU A 138 -23.60 28.15 -40.24
CA GLU A 138 -24.21 26.80 -40.29
C GLU A 138 -24.67 26.24 -38.91
N ASP A 139 -24.32 26.88 -37.80
CA ASP A 139 -24.73 26.43 -36.45
C ASP A 139 -26.01 27.10 -35.88
N MET A 140 -26.73 27.88 -36.70
CA MET A 140 -27.92 28.62 -36.25
C MET A 140 -29.14 27.74 -35.93
N GLN A 141 -29.20 26.50 -36.44
CA GLN A 141 -30.34 25.61 -36.20
C GLN A 141 -30.29 24.95 -34.81
N TRP A 142 -29.09 24.71 -34.28
CA TRP A 142 -28.89 24.16 -32.94
C TRP A 142 -29.08 25.22 -31.85
N LEU A 143 -28.66 26.46 -32.12
CA LEU A 143 -28.85 27.59 -31.19
C LEU A 143 -30.33 27.99 -31.04
N MET A 144 -31.12 27.96 -32.13
CA MET A 144 -32.56 28.25 -32.07
C MET A 144 -33.36 27.19 -31.30
N ALA A 145 -32.98 25.91 -31.41
CA ALA A 145 -33.59 24.83 -30.63
C ALA A 145 -33.28 24.95 -29.13
N LYS A 146 -32.05 25.37 -28.78
CA LYS A 146 -31.64 25.63 -27.39
C LYS A 146 -32.34 26.85 -26.80
N ASN A 147 -32.52 27.92 -27.57
CA ASN A 147 -33.16 29.15 -27.10
C ASN A 147 -34.68 28.99 -26.89
N ALA A 148 -35.37 28.16 -27.68
CA ALA A 148 -36.79 27.87 -27.49
C ALA A 148 -37.09 27.09 -26.18
N VAL A 149 -36.12 26.30 -25.69
CA VAL A 149 -36.21 25.59 -24.41
C VAL A 149 -35.96 26.53 -23.23
N MET A 150 -35.11 27.54 -23.40
CA MET A 150 -34.81 28.53 -22.36
C MET A 150 -35.89 29.62 -22.26
N GLU A 151 -36.52 30.03 -23.38
CA GLU A 151 -37.64 30.99 -23.40
C GLU A 151 -38.89 30.48 -22.68
N ARG A 152 -39.02 29.15 -22.53
CA ARG A 152 -40.13 28.52 -21.81
C ARG A 152 -39.91 28.53 -20.29
N ALA A 153 -38.66 28.65 -19.84
CA ALA A 153 -38.28 28.74 -18.43
C ALA A 153 -38.36 30.18 -17.89
N GLU A 154 -38.28 31.21 -18.74
CA GLU A 154 -38.39 32.62 -18.32
C GLU A 154 -39.83 33.16 -18.24
N LYS A 155 -40.83 32.44 -18.77
CA LYS A 155 -42.23 32.91 -18.80
C LYS A 155 -43.07 32.65 -17.54
N GLU A 156 -42.53 32.03 -16.50
CA GLU A 156 -43.29 31.70 -15.28
C GLU A 156 -42.92 32.50 -14.01
N ALA A 157 -42.18 33.61 -14.12
CA ALA A 157 -41.92 34.46 -12.95
C ALA A 157 -41.93 35.96 -13.29
N ILE A 158 -43.13 36.49 -13.57
CA ILE A 158 -43.40 37.92 -13.46
C ILE A 158 -44.07 38.17 -12.11
N LEU A 159 -43.36 38.83 -11.20
CA LEU A 159 -43.89 39.87 -10.31
C LEU A 159 -42.72 40.67 -9.69
N GLY A 160 -42.36 41.77 -10.35
CA GLY A 160 -42.12 43.03 -9.65
C GLY A 160 -40.68 43.51 -9.37
N VAL A 161 -40.15 44.28 -10.34
CA VAL A 161 -39.40 45.56 -10.17
C VAL A 161 -37.87 45.55 -9.95
N ASN A 162 -37.20 46.08 -11.00
CA ASN A 162 -35.92 46.81 -11.12
C ASN A 162 -34.58 46.06 -11.31
N ALA A 163 -34.10 46.11 -12.57
CA ALA A 163 -32.68 46.30 -12.94
C ALA A 163 -32.61 47.49 -13.94
N PRO A 164 -31.46 48.16 -14.22
CA PRO A 164 -30.11 47.99 -13.70
C PRO A 164 -29.38 49.30 -13.30
N LYS A 165 -28.65 49.30 -12.18
CA LYS A 165 -27.55 50.20 -11.78
C LYS A 165 -26.80 49.37 -10.72
N ARG A 166 -25.51 49.04 -10.75
CA ARG A 166 -24.28 49.71 -11.18
C ARG A 166 -23.15 48.67 -11.23
N GLU A 167 -22.42 48.56 -12.34
CA GLU A 167 -21.16 47.78 -12.39
C GLU A 167 -20.00 48.53 -11.68
N GLN A 168 -20.09 49.86 -11.58
CA GLN A 168 -19.14 50.70 -10.84
C GLN A 168 -19.27 50.61 -9.31
N GLU A 169 -20.45 50.29 -8.78
CA GLU A 169 -20.70 50.24 -7.33
C GLU A 169 -20.12 48.97 -6.71
N TYR A 170 -20.17 47.86 -7.46
CA TYR A 170 -19.57 46.59 -7.09
C TYR A 170 -18.05 46.71 -6.91
N VAL A 171 -17.35 47.33 -7.88
CA VAL A 171 -15.89 47.48 -7.86
C VAL A 171 -15.47 48.38 -6.69
N GLU A 172 -16.23 49.44 -6.45
CA GLU A 172 -15.96 50.38 -5.36
C GLU A 172 -16.28 49.78 -3.98
N THR A 173 -17.35 48.99 -3.87
CA THR A 173 -17.71 48.26 -2.64
C THR A 173 -16.70 47.19 -2.30
N TYR A 174 -16.21 46.44 -3.31
CA TYR A 174 -15.15 45.45 -3.14
C TYR A 174 -13.82 46.09 -2.75
N ARG A 175 -13.44 47.20 -3.40
CA ARG A 175 -12.21 47.95 -3.09
C ARG A 175 -12.24 48.47 -1.66
N LYS A 176 -13.35 49.11 -1.26
CA LYS A 176 -13.54 49.64 0.09
C LYS A 176 -13.56 48.55 1.16
N ALA A 177 -14.28 47.44 0.93
CA ALA A 177 -14.33 46.31 1.85
C ALA A 177 -12.94 45.64 2.03
N ARG A 178 -12.11 45.62 0.98
CA ARG A 178 -10.74 45.09 1.05
C ARG A 178 -9.80 46.03 1.82
N GLU A 179 -9.89 47.34 1.58
CA GLU A 179 -9.12 48.36 2.30
C GLU A 179 -9.49 48.38 3.80
N ASP A 180 -10.77 48.28 4.13
CA ASP A 180 -11.27 48.20 5.51
C ASP A 180 -10.79 46.91 6.21
N LEU A 181 -10.77 45.77 5.50
CA LEU A 181 -10.28 44.49 6.02
C LEU A 181 -8.75 44.53 6.28
N GLU A 182 -7.98 45.17 5.40
CA GLU A 182 -6.53 45.38 5.61
C GLU A 182 -6.25 46.31 6.80
N GLY A 183 -7.05 47.38 6.96
CA GLY A 183 -6.98 48.27 8.12
C GLY A 183 -7.30 47.55 9.44
N LEU A 184 -8.33 46.71 9.45
CA LEU A 184 -8.74 45.94 10.63
C LEU A 184 -7.68 44.91 11.05
N ASN A 185 -7.08 44.20 10.08
CA ASN A 185 -6.02 43.22 10.35
C ASN A 185 -4.75 43.87 10.94
N LYS A 186 -4.39 45.09 10.51
CA LYS A 186 -3.27 45.85 11.10
C LYS A 186 -3.59 46.29 12.54
N GLY A 187 -4.83 46.68 12.83
CA GLY A 187 -5.27 47.09 14.17
C GLY A 187 -5.37 45.93 15.17
N LEU A 188 -5.84 44.76 14.74
CA LEU A 188 -5.93 43.55 15.56
C LEU A 188 -4.56 43.04 16.01
N GLY A 189 -3.56 43.02 15.10
CA GLY A 189 -2.20 42.61 15.44
C GLY A 189 -1.52 43.49 16.49
N GLY A 190 -1.79 44.80 16.48
CA GLY A 190 -1.27 45.74 17.47
C GLY A 190 -1.88 45.57 18.87
N THR A 191 -3.16 45.18 18.94
CA THR A 191 -3.91 44.98 20.19
C THR A 191 -3.56 43.64 20.84
N VAL A 192 -3.46 42.56 20.05
CA VAL A 192 -3.04 41.22 20.51
C VAL A 192 -1.59 41.24 21.03
N GLY A 193 -0.68 41.92 20.32
CA GLY A 193 0.70 42.06 20.77
C GLY A 193 0.89 42.90 22.06
N LYS A 194 -0.07 43.78 22.40
CA LYS A 194 -0.06 44.50 23.70
C LYS A 194 -0.54 43.61 24.85
N LEU A 195 -1.51 42.73 24.60
CA LEU A 195 -1.99 41.73 25.56
C LEU A 195 -0.93 40.66 25.86
N GLU A 196 -0.23 40.15 24.85
CA GLU A 196 0.84 39.15 25.06
C GLU A 196 2.02 39.71 25.86
N ARG A 197 2.36 40.99 25.68
CA ARG A 197 3.41 41.67 26.46
C ARG A 197 2.99 41.93 27.92
N ALA A 198 1.71 42.18 28.18
CA ALA A 198 1.18 42.35 29.55
C ALA A 198 1.11 41.02 30.33
N VAL A 199 0.88 39.90 29.63
CA VAL A 199 0.94 38.55 30.21
C VAL A 199 2.39 38.11 30.46
N GLY A 200 3.32 38.50 29.57
CA GLY A 200 4.74 38.23 29.72
C GLY A 200 5.40 38.93 30.92
N SER A 201 5.00 40.16 31.25
CA SER A 201 5.58 40.92 32.38
C SER A 201 5.11 40.46 33.76
N ARG A 202 3.95 39.80 33.87
CA ARG A 202 3.47 39.20 35.13
C ARG A 202 4.17 37.87 35.45
N ARG A 203 4.49 37.04 34.44
CA ARG A 203 5.27 35.80 34.63
C ARG A 203 6.70 36.03 35.12
N SER A 204 7.30 37.21 34.86
CA SER A 204 8.61 37.57 35.40
C SER A 204 8.57 37.97 36.88
N LEU A 205 7.42 38.44 37.39
CA LEU A 205 7.24 38.79 38.80
C LEU A 205 7.07 37.53 39.68
N ASP A 206 6.37 36.51 39.19
CA ASP A 206 6.19 35.24 39.93
C ASP A 206 7.49 34.43 40.08
N LYS A 207 8.43 34.57 39.14
CA LYS A 207 9.77 33.94 39.26
C LYS A 207 10.66 34.61 40.31
N ALA A 208 10.42 35.89 40.65
CA ALA A 208 11.21 36.60 41.66
C ALA A 208 10.79 36.22 43.09
N GLN A 209 9.52 35.83 43.31
CA GLN A 209 9.00 35.47 44.63
C GLN A 209 9.25 34.01 45.05
N ALA A 210 9.64 33.13 44.12
CA ALA A 210 9.92 31.72 44.42
C ALA A 210 11.34 31.46 44.99
N SER A 211 12.19 32.48 45.15
CA SER A 211 13.58 32.32 45.61
C SER A 211 13.79 32.46 47.13
N THR A 212 12.72 32.68 47.91
CA THR A 212 12.84 33.15 49.31
C THR A 212 12.53 32.11 50.41
N TYR A 213 12.29 30.83 50.10
CA TYR A 213 12.05 29.81 51.15
C TYR A 213 13.04 28.65 51.06
N GLY A 214 13.93 28.60 52.06
CA GLY A 214 15.05 27.68 52.19
C GLY A 214 14.74 26.32 52.82
N PHE A 215 15.71 25.44 52.64
CA PHE A 215 15.82 24.04 53.05
C PHE A 215 15.65 23.74 54.55
N ALA A 216 15.13 22.53 54.84
CA ALA A 216 15.59 21.69 55.96
C ALA A 216 15.34 20.18 55.69
N ARG A 217 16.39 19.35 55.82
CA ARG A 217 16.36 17.86 55.97
C ARG A 217 16.27 17.51 57.46
N PRO A 218 15.67 16.36 57.89
CA PRO A 218 16.46 15.15 58.26
C PRO A 218 15.64 13.81 58.23
N PRO A 219 16.04 12.66 58.86
CA PRO A 219 17.21 11.78 58.61
C PRO A 219 16.84 10.28 58.39
N HIS A 220 17.89 9.45 58.23
CA HIS A 220 17.96 8.01 57.97
C HIS A 220 17.01 7.06 58.74
N GLY A 221 16.58 5.98 58.07
CA GLY A 221 15.98 4.78 58.65
C GLY A 221 16.14 3.53 57.74
N SER A 222 16.72 2.50 58.32
CA SER A 222 17.07 1.13 57.87
C SER A 222 16.17 0.37 56.88
N GLN A 223 16.83 -0.43 56.01
CA GLN A 223 16.28 -1.54 55.20
C GLN A 223 15.72 -2.70 56.07
N PRO A 224 14.92 -3.60 55.47
CA PRO A 224 15.51 -4.92 55.19
C PRO A 224 15.18 -5.53 53.80
N HIS A 225 16.10 -6.41 53.41
CA HIS A 225 16.12 -7.35 52.28
C HIS A 225 14.86 -8.22 52.13
N ILE A 226 14.43 -8.44 50.87
CA ILE A 226 13.75 -9.66 50.44
C ILE A 226 14.31 -10.08 49.06
N GLN A 227 14.90 -11.28 48.99
CA GLN A 227 15.33 -11.97 47.77
C GLN A 227 14.16 -12.72 47.11
N PRO A 228 14.19 -12.96 45.78
CA PRO A 228 13.16 -13.69 45.05
C PRO A 228 13.39 -15.22 45.08
N PRO A 229 12.35 -16.06 44.97
CA PRO A 229 12.55 -17.50 44.80
C PRO A 229 12.81 -17.87 43.34
N THR A 230 13.92 -18.58 43.14
CA THR A 230 14.25 -19.41 41.97
C THR A 230 13.50 -20.73 42.03
N ALA A 231 12.98 -21.22 40.89
CA ALA A 231 12.57 -22.61 40.72
C ALA A 231 13.19 -23.17 39.43
N ASN A 232 14.15 -24.08 39.61
CA ASN A 232 14.71 -24.98 38.61
C ASN A 232 13.79 -26.19 38.45
N HIS A 233 13.57 -26.64 37.21
CA HIS A 233 13.24 -28.04 36.91
C HIS A 233 13.91 -28.46 35.57
N GLN A 234 15.04 -29.15 35.70
CA GLN A 234 15.48 -30.30 34.87
C GLN A 234 14.73 -31.54 35.41
N GLU A 235 14.48 -32.67 34.74
CA GLU A 235 14.90 -33.37 33.50
C GLU A 235 13.79 -34.46 33.27
N ASP A 236 13.49 -35.03 32.10
CA ASP A 236 14.26 -36.09 31.41
C ASP A 236 13.58 -36.53 30.07
N PRO A 237 14.29 -37.22 29.14
CA PRO A 237 13.86 -37.56 27.77
C PRO A 237 13.78 -39.08 27.45
N VAL A 238 12.82 -39.58 26.66
CA VAL A 238 12.86 -40.93 26.03
C VAL A 238 11.79 -41.05 24.88
N PRO A 239 11.89 -41.96 23.88
CA PRO A 239 12.93 -42.20 22.88
C PRO A 239 12.43 -42.15 21.40
N ALA A 240 13.38 -42.27 20.48
CA ALA A 240 13.21 -42.39 19.03
C ALA A 240 12.50 -43.68 18.56
N MET A 241 11.71 -43.57 17.48
CA MET A 241 11.33 -44.70 16.62
C MET A 241 11.77 -44.45 15.18
N VAL A 242 12.55 -45.41 14.68
CA VAL A 242 12.98 -45.62 13.30
C VAL A 242 11.85 -46.30 12.52
N ARG A 243 11.56 -45.84 11.29
CA ARG A 243 11.06 -46.66 10.15
C ARG A 243 11.02 -45.83 8.86
N THR A 244 11.98 -46.05 7.95
CA THR A 244 11.84 -46.72 6.64
C THR A 244 10.99 -45.97 5.60
N ALA A 245 11.68 -45.48 4.56
CA ALA A 245 11.12 -44.87 3.36
C ALA A 245 10.40 -45.89 2.44
N PRO A 246 9.51 -45.40 1.57
CA PRO A 246 9.42 -45.92 0.22
C PRO A 246 9.65 -44.81 -0.83
N THR A 247 10.46 -45.19 -1.81
CA THR A 247 10.65 -44.57 -3.12
C THR A 247 9.32 -44.44 -3.87
N GLY A 248 9.01 -43.25 -4.38
CA GLY A 248 7.88 -43.02 -5.29
C GLY A 248 8.01 -41.65 -5.96
N ALA A 249 7.94 -41.62 -7.29
CA ALA A 249 8.15 -40.45 -8.14
C ALA A 249 7.29 -39.24 -7.72
N ALA A 250 7.92 -38.08 -7.62
CA ALA A 250 7.26 -36.82 -7.30
C ALA A 250 6.52 -36.29 -8.52
N SER A 251 5.20 -36.50 -8.58
CA SER A 251 4.32 -35.74 -9.45
C SER A 251 4.21 -34.31 -8.91
N ILE A 252 4.69 -33.35 -9.69
CA ILE A 252 4.61 -31.91 -9.40
C ILE A 252 3.16 -31.48 -9.62
N LEU A 253 2.38 -31.40 -8.53
CA LEU A 253 1.05 -30.79 -8.54
C LEU A 253 1.21 -29.28 -8.29
N ILE A 254 1.26 -28.49 -9.36
CA ILE A 254 1.18 -27.03 -9.28
C ILE A 254 -0.31 -26.66 -9.32
N SER A 255 -0.75 -25.95 -8.28
CA SER A 255 -2.15 -25.55 -8.06
C SER A 255 -2.52 -24.39 -8.99
N SER A 256 -3.61 -24.53 -9.75
CA SER A 256 -4.24 -23.44 -10.50
C SER A 256 -4.46 -22.19 -9.61
N HIS A 257 -4.10 -21.01 -10.10
CA HIS A 257 -4.25 -19.70 -9.42
C HIS A 257 -5.69 -19.16 -9.35
N ALA A 258 -6.69 -19.96 -9.73
CA ALA A 258 -8.09 -19.62 -9.53
C ALA A 258 -8.42 -19.55 -8.02
N PRO A 259 -9.35 -18.68 -7.58
CA PRO A 259 -9.84 -18.71 -6.21
C PRO A 259 -10.34 -20.12 -5.91
N TRP A 260 -9.87 -20.72 -4.82
CA TRP A 260 -10.29 -22.07 -4.42
C TRP A 260 -11.75 -22.00 -3.95
N VAL A 261 -12.68 -22.04 -4.90
CA VAL A 261 -14.10 -22.22 -4.61
C VAL A 261 -14.26 -23.68 -4.21
N CYS A 262 -14.38 -23.93 -2.91
CA CYS A 262 -14.69 -25.26 -2.41
C CYS A 262 -15.95 -25.80 -3.13
N GLN A 263 -15.77 -26.82 -3.98
CA GLN A 263 -16.84 -27.47 -4.74
C GLN A 263 -17.96 -28.02 -3.83
N ALA A 264 -17.60 -28.43 -2.60
CA ALA A 264 -18.58 -28.86 -1.59
C ALA A 264 -19.41 -27.68 -1.03
N CYS A 265 -18.83 -26.49 -0.91
CA CYS A 265 -19.55 -25.26 -0.57
C CYS A 265 -20.46 -24.80 -1.72
N PHE A 266 -20.02 -24.96 -2.97
CA PHE A 266 -20.83 -24.66 -4.16
C PHE A 266 -22.03 -25.61 -4.29
N ARG A 267 -21.87 -26.91 -3.99
CA ARG A 267 -23.00 -27.86 -3.95
C ARG A 267 -23.97 -27.61 -2.80
N ARG A 268 -23.50 -27.12 -1.64
CA ARG A 268 -24.39 -26.73 -0.53
C ARG A 268 -25.24 -25.48 -0.82
N LEU A 269 -24.84 -24.64 -1.78
CA LEU A 269 -25.63 -23.51 -2.26
C LEU A 269 -26.84 -23.94 -3.11
N GLN A 270 -26.76 -25.07 -3.83
CA GLN A 270 -27.85 -25.53 -4.70
C GLN A 270 -28.94 -26.34 -3.98
N LEU A 271 -28.68 -26.86 -2.77
CA LEU A 271 -29.57 -27.81 -2.07
C LEU A 271 -30.44 -27.19 -0.96
N ARG A 272 -30.53 -25.86 -0.86
CA ARG A 272 -31.54 -25.21 0.01
C ARG A 272 -32.58 -24.50 -0.85
N PRO A 273 -33.76 -25.10 -1.08
CA PRO A 273 -34.93 -24.31 -1.42
C PRO A 273 -35.26 -23.46 -0.20
N GLN A 274 -34.99 -22.16 -0.25
CA GLN A 274 -35.63 -21.25 0.70
C GLN A 274 -37.14 -21.31 0.42
N ALA A 275 -37.90 -21.81 1.39
CA ALA A 275 -39.34 -21.61 1.40
C ALA A 275 -39.61 -20.11 1.26
N ALA A 276 -40.37 -19.74 0.22
CA ALA A 276 -40.75 -18.36 -0.03
C ALA A 276 -41.41 -17.75 1.22
N PRO A 277 -40.95 -16.61 1.73
CA PRO A 277 -41.69 -15.89 2.75
C PRO A 277 -42.98 -15.36 2.12
N LYS A 278 -44.12 -15.69 2.74
CA LYS A 278 -45.42 -15.10 2.40
C LYS A 278 -45.30 -13.58 2.46
N SER A 279 -45.65 -12.92 1.36
CA SER A 279 -45.69 -11.47 1.23
C SER A 279 -46.67 -10.86 2.22
N PHE A 280 -46.16 -10.18 3.25
CA PHE A 280 -46.91 -9.14 3.94
C PHE A 280 -46.70 -7.84 3.18
N GLN A 281 -47.76 -7.36 2.52
CA GLN A 281 -47.77 -6.01 1.94
C GLN A 281 -47.84 -4.98 3.08
N LEU A 282 -46.71 -4.32 3.35
CA LEU A 282 -46.70 -3.06 4.08
C LEU A 282 -46.42 -1.93 3.08
N SER A 283 -47.47 -1.17 2.83
CA SER A 283 -47.46 0.09 2.10
C SER A 283 -46.65 1.12 2.88
N THR A 284 -45.45 1.45 2.40
CA THR A 284 -44.82 2.76 2.69
C THR A 284 -44.01 3.22 1.48
N ARG A 285 -44.39 4.36 0.95
CA ARG A 285 -43.78 5.05 -0.20
C ARG A 285 -42.30 5.34 0.09
N LEU A 286 -41.39 4.65 -0.61
CA LEU A 286 -40.01 5.12 -0.78
C LEU A 286 -39.94 5.84 -2.13
N ARG A 287 -39.65 7.15 -2.08
CA ARG A 287 -39.36 7.97 -3.25
C ARG A 287 -38.06 7.47 -3.87
N SER A 288 -38.16 6.87 -5.06
CA SER A 288 -37.03 6.69 -5.96
C SER A 288 -36.53 8.08 -6.39
N LEU A 289 -35.40 8.52 -5.84
CA LEU A 289 -34.55 9.53 -6.48
C LEU A 289 -33.47 8.75 -7.24
N HIS A 290 -33.82 8.24 -8.41
CA HIS A 290 -32.82 7.85 -9.40
C HIS A 290 -32.20 9.13 -9.97
N THR A 291 -30.88 9.26 -9.81
CA THR A 291 -30.09 10.14 -10.66
C THR A 291 -29.23 9.23 -11.52
N GLU A 292 -29.57 9.12 -12.80
CA GLU A 292 -28.70 8.49 -13.78
C GLU A 292 -27.43 9.34 -13.90
N LEU A 293 -26.29 8.78 -13.53
CA LEU A 293 -24.98 9.35 -13.82
C LEU A 293 -24.66 9.05 -15.29
N ARG A 294 -24.82 10.06 -16.15
CA ARG A 294 -24.17 10.06 -17.46
C ARG A 294 -22.69 10.37 -17.27
N VAL A 295 -21.84 9.41 -17.63
CA VAL A 295 -20.40 9.58 -17.72
C VAL A 295 -20.10 10.06 -19.12
N ASP A 296 -20.09 11.38 -19.33
CA ASP A 296 -19.48 11.98 -20.51
C ASP A 296 -18.51 13.08 -20.05
N ASP A 297 -17.32 13.09 -20.65
CA ASP A 297 -16.17 13.99 -20.47
C ASP A 297 -15.21 13.75 -19.28
N ALA A 298 -14.92 12.49 -18.94
CA ALA A 298 -13.73 12.16 -18.15
C ALA A 298 -12.50 12.03 -19.05
N VAL A 299 -11.62 13.05 -19.06
CA VAL A 299 -10.31 12.95 -19.73
C VAL A 299 -9.43 11.93 -18.98
N PRO A 300 -8.92 10.88 -19.65
CA PRO A 300 -8.08 9.87 -19.00
C PRO A 300 -6.86 10.52 -18.33
N TYR A 301 -6.60 10.16 -17.06
CA TYR A 301 -5.50 10.70 -16.24
C TYR A 301 -4.12 10.65 -16.93
N ARG A 302 -3.92 9.66 -17.82
CA ARG A 302 -2.73 9.51 -18.66
C ARG A 302 -2.51 10.68 -19.64
N LYS A 303 -3.58 11.29 -20.14
CA LYS A 303 -3.54 12.47 -21.03
C LYS A 303 -3.14 13.72 -20.25
N LEU A 304 -3.67 13.90 -19.04
CA LEU A 304 -3.29 14.97 -18.11
C LEU A 304 -1.79 14.91 -17.74
N LEU A 305 -1.24 13.72 -17.48
CA LEU A 305 0.19 13.54 -17.21
C LEU A 305 1.07 13.89 -18.42
N LYS A 306 0.63 13.54 -19.64
CA LYS A 306 1.35 13.85 -20.88
C LYS A 306 1.36 15.36 -21.14
N ASP A 307 0.24 16.04 -20.90
CA ASP A 307 0.12 17.50 -21.05
C ASP A 307 0.93 18.27 -20.01
N GLN A 308 1.02 17.76 -18.77
CA GLN A 308 1.91 18.31 -17.74
C GLN A 308 3.39 18.13 -18.07
N LYS A 309 3.76 16.99 -18.66
CA LYS A 309 5.14 16.71 -19.11
C LYS A 309 5.54 17.62 -20.28
N ASN A 310 4.60 17.89 -21.19
CA ASN A 310 4.79 18.84 -22.30
C ASN A 310 4.89 20.29 -21.81
N LYS A 311 4.09 20.69 -20.81
CA LYS A 311 4.21 22.00 -20.14
C LYS A 311 5.51 22.18 -19.35
N LYS A 312 6.11 21.11 -18.83
CA LYS A 312 7.45 21.15 -18.19
C LYS A 312 8.60 21.25 -19.21
N LYS A 313 8.43 20.72 -20.43
CA LYS A 313 9.41 20.90 -21.51
C LYS A 313 9.37 22.31 -22.12
N SER A 314 8.22 22.98 -22.15
CA SER A 314 8.09 24.34 -22.69
C SER A 314 8.52 25.45 -21.72
N LYS A 315 8.63 25.15 -20.42
CA LYS A 315 9.24 26.04 -19.43
C LYS A 315 10.66 25.57 -19.15
N GLY A 316 11.62 26.10 -19.90
CA GLY A 316 13.05 25.80 -19.77
C GLY A 316 13.57 26.10 -18.35
N VAL A 317 13.46 25.12 -17.46
CA VAL A 317 14.16 25.10 -16.18
C VAL A 317 15.31 24.11 -16.36
N LYS A 318 16.52 24.63 -16.55
CA LYS A 318 17.75 23.84 -16.49
C LYS A 318 17.91 23.33 -15.06
N GLY A 319 17.54 22.07 -14.83
CA GLY A 319 17.90 21.35 -13.62
C GLY A 319 19.40 21.10 -13.63
N SER A 320 20.10 21.65 -12.64
CA SER A 320 21.50 21.33 -12.35
C SER A 320 21.58 19.84 -11.99
N SER A 321 22.03 19.03 -12.94
CA SER A 321 22.40 17.63 -12.71
C SER A 321 23.78 17.58 -12.07
N ASN A 322 23.85 17.88 -10.78
CA ASN A 322 24.97 17.40 -9.97
C ASN A 322 24.57 16.02 -9.43
N GLY A 323 24.95 14.98 -10.18
CA GLY A 323 25.06 13.64 -9.63
C GLY A 323 26.10 13.67 -8.52
N LYS A 324 25.64 13.65 -7.27
CA LYS A 324 26.48 13.33 -6.11
C LYS A 324 25.96 12.04 -5.48
N GLY A 325 26.86 11.07 -5.52
CA GLY A 325 26.88 9.71 -4.96
C GLY A 325 25.74 9.25 -4.06
N SER A 326 25.30 8.02 -4.34
CA SER A 326 24.50 7.15 -3.47
C SER A 326 25.16 6.82 -2.11
N GLN A 327 26.38 7.27 -1.85
CA GLN A 327 27.14 6.99 -0.63
C GLN A 327 27.38 8.25 0.20
N LEU A 328 26.89 8.21 1.43
CA LEU A 328 27.35 9.07 2.51
C LEU A 328 28.30 8.22 3.36
N THR A 329 29.60 8.25 3.07
CA THR A 329 30.62 7.41 3.76
C THR A 329 30.64 7.60 5.28
N ASP A 330 30.18 8.74 5.76
CA ASP A 330 30.18 9.11 7.16
C ASP A 330 28.87 8.76 7.88
N TRP A 331 27.87 8.26 7.16
CA TRP A 331 26.52 8.03 7.67
C TRP A 331 26.05 6.60 7.42
N GLU A 332 25.47 6.00 8.45
CA GLU A 332 24.75 4.75 8.38
C GLU A 332 23.25 5.05 8.21
N LEU A 333 22.66 4.47 7.17
CA LEU A 333 21.21 4.39 6.99
C LEU A 333 20.71 3.11 7.66
N THR A 334 19.58 3.19 8.35
CA THR A 334 18.88 2.02 8.88
C THR A 334 17.40 2.13 8.52
N VAL A 335 16.87 1.07 7.92
CA VAL A 335 15.50 0.99 7.44
C VAL A 335 14.82 -0.25 7.99
N GLY A 336 13.62 -0.07 8.55
CA GLY A 336 12.65 -1.12 8.84
C GLY A 336 11.39 -0.93 8.01
N ILE A 337 10.73 -2.01 7.60
CA ILE A 337 9.59 -1.96 6.68
C ILE A 337 8.42 -2.74 7.30
N GLU A 338 7.25 -2.13 7.23
CA GLU A 338 5.97 -2.72 7.60
C GLU A 338 5.16 -2.92 6.32
N ILE A 339 4.82 -4.17 6.01
CA ILE A 339 4.11 -4.53 4.79
C ILE A 339 2.74 -5.06 5.15
N HIS A 340 1.68 -4.41 4.66
CA HIS A 340 0.32 -4.93 4.74
C HIS A 340 -0.03 -5.61 3.42
N ALA A 341 -0.36 -6.90 3.46
CA ALA A 341 -0.77 -7.67 2.30
C ALA A 341 -2.18 -8.22 2.48
N GLU A 342 -3.02 -8.04 1.47
CA GLU A 342 -4.38 -8.55 1.46
C GLU A 342 -4.41 -10.03 1.08
N LEU A 343 -4.96 -10.86 1.96
CA LEU A 343 -5.00 -12.30 1.76
C LEU A 343 -5.98 -12.69 0.67
N ASN A 344 -5.60 -13.69 -0.13
CA ASN A 344 -6.44 -14.26 -1.18
C ASN A 344 -7.50 -15.20 -0.58
N THR A 345 -8.60 -14.62 -0.12
CA THR A 345 -9.70 -15.35 0.52
C THR A 345 -11.03 -14.84 0.01
N ALA A 346 -12.02 -15.71 -0.16
CA ALA A 346 -13.35 -15.34 -0.65
C ALA A 346 -14.21 -14.57 0.36
N ARG A 347 -13.91 -14.67 1.66
CA ARG A 347 -14.68 -14.03 2.74
C ARG A 347 -13.80 -13.15 3.60
N LYS A 348 -14.43 -12.15 4.22
CA LYS A 348 -13.82 -11.21 5.15
C LYS A 348 -13.33 -11.90 6.43
N LEU A 349 -12.47 -11.24 7.20
CA LEU A 349 -11.74 -11.87 8.30
C LEU A 349 -12.65 -12.22 9.48
N PHE A 350 -13.58 -11.32 9.79
CA PHE A 350 -14.49 -11.44 10.93
C PHE A 350 -15.97 -11.40 10.55
N SER A 351 -16.31 -11.64 9.29
CA SER A 351 -17.70 -11.71 8.85
C SER A 351 -17.88 -12.67 7.67
N SER A 352 -19.13 -13.06 7.41
CA SER A 352 -19.47 -13.95 6.31
C SER A 352 -19.56 -13.25 4.95
N ALA A 353 -19.39 -11.92 4.91
CA ALA A 353 -19.48 -11.17 3.66
C ALA A 353 -18.31 -11.51 2.74
N LEU A 354 -18.53 -11.35 1.43
CA LEU A 354 -17.51 -11.61 0.43
C LEU A 354 -16.43 -10.53 0.48
N THR A 355 -15.18 -10.91 0.20
CA THR A 355 -14.18 -9.94 -0.20
C THR A 355 -14.49 -9.45 -1.61
N SER A 356 -14.27 -8.16 -1.87
CA SER A 356 -14.41 -7.65 -3.23
C SER A 356 -13.61 -6.40 -3.52
N THR A 357 -13.29 -6.24 -4.80
CA THR A 357 -12.59 -5.07 -5.33
C THR A 357 -13.43 -4.42 -6.40
N ASN A 358 -13.77 -3.15 -6.19
CA ASN A 358 -14.51 -2.32 -7.15
C ASN A 358 -15.95 -2.78 -7.45
N GLU A 359 -16.58 -3.46 -6.49
CA GLU A 359 -18.01 -3.73 -6.55
C GLU A 359 -18.83 -2.47 -6.27
N THR A 360 -20.14 -2.56 -6.55
CA THR A 360 -21.09 -1.50 -6.18
C THR A 360 -20.93 -1.16 -4.70
N PRO A 361 -20.79 0.12 -4.32
CA PRO A 361 -20.50 0.50 -2.93
C PRO A 361 -21.50 -0.09 -1.92
N ASN A 362 -20.97 -0.55 -0.79
CA ASN A 362 -21.75 -1.08 0.34
C ASN A 362 -22.65 -2.30 0.02
N THR A 363 -22.34 -3.12 -0.98
CA THR A 363 -23.10 -4.35 -1.29
C THR A 363 -22.55 -5.61 -0.61
N HIS A 364 -21.26 -5.63 -0.27
CA HIS A 364 -20.59 -6.75 0.38
C HIS A 364 -20.29 -6.42 1.84
N VAL A 365 -21.36 -6.26 2.63
CA VAL A 365 -21.28 -5.77 4.01
C VAL A 365 -22.17 -6.63 4.91
N ALA A 366 -21.59 -7.18 5.98
CA ALA A 366 -22.34 -7.83 7.06
C ALA A 366 -22.70 -6.84 8.18
N LEU A 367 -23.58 -7.24 9.10
CA LEU A 367 -23.95 -6.41 10.26
C LEU A 367 -22.73 -5.98 11.09
N PHE A 368 -21.77 -6.89 11.30
CA PHE A 368 -20.53 -6.58 12.02
C PHE A 368 -19.64 -5.59 11.25
N ASP A 369 -19.55 -5.71 9.93
CA ASP A 369 -18.77 -4.80 9.09
C ASP A 369 -19.30 -3.36 9.18
N ALA A 370 -20.60 -3.18 9.38
CA ALA A 370 -21.27 -1.90 9.56
C ALA A 370 -21.41 -1.47 11.04
N ALA A 371 -20.76 -2.19 11.97
CA ALA A 371 -20.83 -1.94 13.41
C ALA A 371 -22.26 -1.87 13.97
N PHE A 372 -23.18 -2.71 13.46
CA PHE A 372 -24.54 -2.75 14.00
C PHE A 372 -24.53 -3.15 15.48
N PRO A 373 -25.26 -2.43 16.36
CA PRO A 373 -25.31 -2.77 17.78
C PRO A 373 -25.74 -4.22 18.02
N GLY A 374 -24.96 -4.94 18.83
CA GLY A 374 -25.20 -6.35 19.15
C GLY A 374 -24.58 -7.35 18.16
N SER A 375 -23.97 -6.90 17.06
CA SER A 375 -23.17 -7.78 16.20
C SER A 375 -21.83 -8.15 16.85
N GLN A 376 -21.31 -9.33 16.53
CA GLN A 376 -20.04 -9.86 17.04
C GLN A 376 -19.11 -10.28 15.90
N PRO A 377 -17.77 -10.21 16.08
CA PRO A 377 -16.82 -10.70 15.10
C PRO A 377 -16.90 -12.23 14.96
N GLN A 378 -16.96 -12.72 13.73
CA GLN A 378 -16.91 -14.15 13.42
C GLN A 378 -15.64 -14.48 12.61
N PHE A 379 -14.60 -14.92 13.30
CA PHE A 379 -13.33 -15.30 12.66
C PHE A 379 -13.50 -16.40 11.60
N GLN A 380 -13.11 -16.11 10.37
CA GLN A 380 -13.15 -17.06 9.25
C GLN A 380 -11.87 -17.89 9.21
N LYS A 381 -11.94 -19.14 9.64
CA LYS A 381 -10.78 -20.05 9.76
C LYS A 381 -10.02 -20.25 8.45
N ASP A 382 -10.69 -20.20 7.31
CA ASP A 382 -10.08 -20.37 5.98
C ASP A 382 -9.01 -19.31 5.68
N THR A 383 -9.07 -18.15 6.35
CA THR A 383 -8.05 -17.09 6.24
C THR A 383 -6.70 -17.51 6.82
N LEU A 384 -6.65 -18.54 7.67
CA LEU A 384 -5.39 -19.09 8.19
C LEU A 384 -4.55 -19.79 7.12
N ILE A 385 -5.17 -20.36 6.07
CA ILE A 385 -4.44 -21.08 5.03
C ILE A 385 -3.46 -20.15 4.31
N PRO A 386 -3.89 -19.04 3.67
CA PRO A 386 -2.96 -18.13 3.03
C PRO A 386 -2.04 -17.41 4.04
N ALA A 387 -2.51 -17.12 5.26
CA ALA A 387 -1.68 -16.49 6.29
C ALA A 387 -0.51 -17.37 6.75
N ILE A 388 -0.75 -18.66 7.02
CA ILE A 388 0.30 -19.60 7.43
C ILE A 388 1.23 -19.90 6.25
N ARG A 389 0.71 -20.05 5.03
CA ARG A 389 1.55 -20.20 3.83
C ARG A 389 2.50 -19.02 3.65
N ALA A 390 2.00 -17.79 3.81
CA ALA A 390 2.84 -16.59 3.82
C ALA A 390 3.93 -16.67 4.89
N ALA A 391 3.56 -16.94 6.15
CA ALA A 391 4.52 -17.02 7.24
C ALA A 391 5.58 -18.11 7.03
N LEU A 392 5.20 -19.28 6.49
CA LEU A 392 6.14 -20.34 6.13
C LEU A 392 7.09 -19.92 5.01
N ALA A 393 6.58 -19.24 3.96
CA ALA A 393 7.41 -18.70 2.87
C ALA A 393 8.39 -17.60 3.34
N LEU A 394 8.06 -16.92 4.44
CA LEU A 394 8.90 -15.93 5.12
C LEU A 394 9.78 -16.56 6.22
N ASN A 395 9.89 -17.89 6.24
CA ASN A 395 10.66 -18.68 7.20
C ASN A 395 10.34 -18.39 8.68
N CYS A 396 9.09 -18.04 8.99
CA CYS A 396 8.66 -17.72 10.36
C CYS A 396 8.32 -18.96 11.19
N ASP A 397 8.48 -18.82 12.51
CA ASP A 397 7.97 -19.76 13.50
C ASP A 397 6.47 -19.55 13.72
N ILE A 398 5.66 -20.53 13.32
CA ILE A 398 4.21 -20.53 13.58
C ILE A 398 3.95 -20.80 15.07
N GLN A 399 3.20 -19.91 15.72
CA GLN A 399 2.86 -20.01 17.13
C GLN A 399 1.67 -20.98 17.32
N LYS A 400 1.76 -21.86 18.31
CA LYS A 400 0.68 -22.83 18.62
C LYS A 400 -0.61 -22.14 19.08
N ARG A 401 -0.48 -20.99 19.75
CA ARG A 401 -1.58 -20.17 20.26
C ARG A 401 -1.40 -18.75 19.73
N SER A 402 -2.50 -18.15 19.31
CA SER A 402 -2.56 -16.75 18.89
C SER A 402 -3.87 -16.13 19.36
N THR A 403 -3.83 -14.85 19.76
CA THR A 403 -5.01 -14.09 20.19
C THR A 403 -5.17 -12.83 19.36
N PHE A 404 -6.41 -12.37 19.25
CA PHE A 404 -6.72 -11.08 18.64
C PHE A 404 -6.86 -10.00 19.71
N ASP A 405 -6.53 -8.78 19.33
CA ASP A 405 -6.48 -7.60 20.15
C ASP A 405 -7.17 -6.43 19.43
N ARG A 406 -7.72 -5.49 20.19
CA ARG A 406 -8.37 -4.28 19.67
C ARG A 406 -7.41 -3.10 19.73
N LYS A 407 -7.12 -2.53 18.56
CA LYS A 407 -6.39 -1.27 18.37
C LYS A 407 -7.39 -0.13 18.23
N HIS A 408 -7.55 0.69 19.27
CA HIS A 408 -8.57 1.74 19.33
C HIS A 408 -8.15 3.02 18.64
N TYR A 409 -8.91 3.42 17.64
CA TYR A 409 -8.84 4.76 17.06
C TYR A 409 -10.17 5.08 16.38
N PHE A 410 -10.56 6.35 16.45
CA PHE A 410 -11.76 6.84 15.79
C PHE A 410 -11.39 7.43 14.44
N TYR A 411 -11.93 6.82 13.38
CA TYR A 411 -11.84 7.35 12.02
C TYR A 411 -13.09 6.93 11.25
N GLN A 412 -13.55 7.74 10.29
CA GLN A 412 -14.80 7.45 9.57
C GLN A 412 -14.79 6.15 8.74
N ASP A 413 -13.61 5.59 8.48
CA ASP A 413 -13.44 4.33 7.75
C ASP A 413 -13.33 3.09 8.65
N GLN A 414 -13.31 3.29 9.98
CA GLN A 414 -13.25 2.23 10.98
C GLN A 414 -14.53 2.26 11.84
N PRO A 415 -15.62 1.62 11.39
CA PRO A 415 -16.95 1.79 11.98
C PRO A 415 -17.04 1.28 13.44
N ASN A 416 -16.24 0.28 13.81
CA ASN A 416 -16.20 -0.25 15.17
C ASN A 416 -15.52 0.70 16.19
N GLY A 417 -14.81 1.75 15.73
CA GLY A 417 -13.96 2.58 16.59
C GLY A 417 -12.70 1.88 17.11
N TYR A 418 -12.44 0.66 16.63
CA TYR A 418 -11.23 -0.12 16.84
C TYR A 418 -11.01 -1.06 15.66
N GLN A 419 -9.75 -1.38 15.37
CA GLN A 419 -9.32 -2.40 14.42
C GLN A 419 -8.97 -3.67 15.20
N ILE A 420 -9.46 -4.83 14.76
CA ILE A 420 -9.03 -6.11 15.31
C ILE A 420 -7.71 -6.53 14.62
N THR A 421 -6.67 -6.76 15.41
CA THR A 421 -5.30 -7.11 14.98
C THR A 421 -4.68 -8.13 15.96
N GLN A 422 -3.39 -8.43 15.89
CA GLN A 422 -2.69 -9.30 16.86
C GLN A 422 -1.40 -8.64 17.33
N TYR A 423 -1.45 -8.02 18.50
CA TYR A 423 -0.33 -7.28 19.09
C TYR A 423 0.47 -8.13 20.06
N TYR A 424 -0.18 -8.80 21.01
CA TYR A 424 0.51 -9.55 22.08
C TYR A 424 0.95 -10.95 21.62
N GLU A 425 0.06 -11.68 20.95
CA GLU A 425 0.29 -13.05 20.49
C GLU A 425 0.02 -13.21 18.99
N PRO A 426 0.85 -12.60 18.11
CA PRO A 426 0.74 -12.78 16.67
C PRO A 426 1.00 -14.25 16.29
N PHE A 427 0.36 -14.68 15.21
CA PHE A 427 0.37 -16.10 14.81
C PHE A 427 1.73 -16.59 14.30
N ALA A 428 2.64 -15.69 13.90
CA ALA A 428 3.99 -16.06 13.47
C ALA A 428 5.05 -15.04 13.90
N LYS A 429 6.25 -15.51 14.24
CA LYS A 429 7.38 -14.70 14.74
C LYS A 429 8.71 -15.16 14.15
N ARG A 430 9.75 -14.34 14.25
CA ARG A 430 11.16 -14.72 13.99
C ARG A 430 11.40 -15.34 12.61
N GLY A 431 10.89 -14.70 11.57
CA GLY A 431 11.18 -15.08 10.18
C GLY A 431 12.48 -14.46 9.67
N HIS A 432 12.78 -14.76 8.42
CA HIS A 432 13.87 -14.11 7.68
C HIS A 432 13.70 -14.29 6.17
N ILE A 433 14.23 -13.34 5.42
CA ILE A 433 14.29 -13.37 3.96
C ILE A 433 15.73 -13.08 3.53
N THR A 434 16.27 -13.93 2.67
CA THR A 434 17.55 -13.69 2.02
C THR A 434 17.31 -13.03 0.66
N LEU A 435 18.03 -11.95 0.41
CA LEU A 435 18.08 -11.27 -0.88
C LEU A 435 19.42 -11.51 -1.54
N TYR A 436 19.40 -11.69 -2.85
CA TYR A 436 20.56 -11.94 -3.69
C TYR A 436 20.74 -10.80 -4.70
N PRO A 437 21.92 -10.66 -5.36
CA PRO A 437 22.16 -9.70 -6.45
C PRO A 437 21.05 -9.71 -7.50
N HIS A 438 20.50 -10.89 -7.71
CA HIS A 438 19.51 -11.16 -8.72
C HIS A 438 18.12 -10.58 -8.35
N ASP A 439 17.87 -10.25 -7.08
CA ASP A 439 16.68 -9.52 -6.61
C ASP A 439 16.80 -7.99 -6.83
N GLY A 440 17.98 -7.52 -7.27
CA GLY A 440 18.24 -6.11 -7.52
C GLY A 440 18.63 -5.32 -6.28
N ILE A 441 19.27 -5.96 -5.30
CA ILE A 441 19.86 -5.28 -4.13
C ILE A 441 21.03 -4.37 -4.52
N ALA A 442 21.44 -3.50 -3.60
CA ALA A 442 22.62 -2.67 -3.76
C ALA A 442 23.90 -3.53 -3.87
N GLU A 443 24.88 -3.11 -4.67
CA GLU A 443 26.14 -3.84 -4.86
C GLU A 443 26.92 -4.04 -3.56
N GLN A 444 26.74 -3.13 -2.60
CA GLN A 444 27.35 -3.18 -1.26
C GLN A 444 26.84 -4.35 -0.42
N ASP A 445 25.65 -4.87 -0.73
CA ASP A 445 25.01 -5.98 -0.01
C ASP A 445 25.32 -7.35 -0.65
N TYR A 446 26.27 -7.40 -1.60
CA TYR A 446 26.68 -8.65 -2.25
C TYR A 446 27.56 -9.50 -1.31
N PRO A 447 27.55 -10.84 -1.44
CA PRO A 447 26.81 -11.65 -2.42
C PRO A 447 25.35 -11.95 -2.02
N SER A 448 24.93 -11.55 -0.83
CA SER A 448 23.56 -11.69 -0.32
C SER A 448 23.40 -10.93 1.00
N ILE A 449 22.18 -10.52 1.32
CA ILE A 449 21.82 -9.96 2.62
C ILE A 449 20.60 -10.69 3.19
N THR A 450 20.64 -11.05 4.47
CA THR A 450 19.49 -11.66 5.17
C THR A 450 18.85 -10.64 6.09
N ILE A 451 17.54 -10.44 5.92
CA ILE A 451 16.74 -9.50 6.69
C ILE A 451 15.75 -10.30 7.54
N GLY A 452 15.79 -10.12 8.86
CA GLY A 452 14.87 -10.77 9.77
C GLY A 452 13.45 -10.19 9.70
N ILE A 453 12.47 -11.03 9.99
CA ILE A 453 11.06 -10.66 10.18
C ILE A 453 10.76 -10.80 11.68
N ALA A 454 10.39 -9.71 12.32
CA ALA A 454 10.03 -9.72 13.75
C ALA A 454 8.78 -10.57 13.97
N GLN A 455 7.72 -10.26 13.23
CA GLN A 455 6.44 -10.97 13.30
C GLN A 455 5.61 -10.81 12.04
N VAL A 456 4.64 -11.72 11.90
CA VAL A 456 3.52 -11.62 10.97
C VAL A 456 2.23 -11.75 11.77
N GLN A 457 1.32 -10.80 11.59
CA GLN A 457 0.05 -10.72 12.31
C GLN A 457 -1.12 -10.60 11.35
N MET A 458 -2.29 -11.07 11.75
CA MET A 458 -3.53 -10.90 10.98
C MET A 458 -4.30 -9.68 11.47
N GLU A 459 -4.87 -8.90 10.56
CA GLU A 459 -5.69 -7.75 10.93
C GLU A 459 -6.81 -7.42 9.93
N GLN A 460 -7.74 -6.56 10.35
CA GLN A 460 -8.81 -6.04 9.51
C GLN A 460 -8.33 -4.88 8.65
N ASP A 461 -8.68 -4.86 7.37
CA ASP A 461 -8.58 -3.61 6.59
C ASP A 461 -9.70 -2.61 6.95
N THR A 462 -9.45 -1.34 6.64
CA THR A 462 -10.43 -0.26 6.81
C THR A 462 -11.33 -0.10 5.59
N ALA A 463 -12.44 0.61 5.76
CA ALA A 463 -13.30 1.00 4.64
C ALA A 463 -12.57 1.93 3.66
N LYS A 464 -13.13 2.10 2.46
CA LYS A 464 -12.60 3.06 1.47
C LYS A 464 -13.26 4.41 1.67
N THR A 465 -12.45 5.45 1.90
CA THR A 465 -12.91 6.84 1.95
C THR A 465 -12.71 7.52 0.60
N LEU A 466 -13.77 8.09 0.04
CA LEU A 466 -13.75 8.90 -1.18
C LEU A 466 -14.07 10.35 -0.81
N ALA A 467 -13.11 11.25 -0.97
CA ALA A 467 -13.34 12.68 -0.76
C ALA A 467 -14.07 13.29 -1.98
N GLN A 468 -15.21 13.91 -1.73
CA GLN A 468 -15.95 14.73 -2.70
C GLN A 468 -15.89 16.21 -2.30
N PRO A 469 -15.53 17.10 -3.23
CA PRO A 469 -15.55 18.53 -2.97
C PRO A 469 -16.97 19.03 -2.61
N PRO A 470 -17.10 20.06 -1.76
CA PRO A 470 -16.01 20.77 -1.07
C PRO A 470 -15.55 20.10 0.24
N HIS A 471 -16.42 19.35 0.95
CA HIS A 471 -16.12 18.80 2.28
C HIS A 471 -16.87 17.48 2.60
N THR A 472 -17.28 16.73 1.59
CA THR A 472 -18.05 15.49 1.78
C THR A 472 -17.11 14.29 1.68
N HIS A 473 -17.24 13.33 2.60
CA HIS A 473 -16.52 12.05 2.52
C HIS A 473 -17.54 10.94 2.35
N LEU A 474 -17.45 10.21 1.25
CA LEU A 474 -18.25 9.01 1.02
C LEU A 474 -17.48 7.79 1.53
N ILE A 475 -18.17 6.93 2.27
CA ILE A 475 -17.60 5.72 2.85
C ILE A 475 -18.16 4.51 2.13
N ASP A 476 -17.26 3.66 1.65
CA ASP A 476 -17.58 2.36 1.08
C ASP A 476 -17.02 1.24 1.97
N LEU A 477 -17.94 0.53 2.62
CA LEU A 477 -17.69 -0.55 3.57
C LEU A 477 -17.40 -1.89 2.88
N ASN A 478 -17.38 -1.98 1.55
CA ASN A 478 -17.03 -3.23 0.87
C ASN A 478 -15.67 -3.77 1.34
N ARG A 479 -14.67 -2.90 1.51
CA ARG A 479 -13.31 -3.28 1.91
C ARG A 479 -13.13 -3.52 3.41
N VAL A 480 -14.00 -2.99 4.27
CA VAL A 480 -13.81 -3.12 5.72
C VAL A 480 -13.74 -4.60 6.10
N SER A 481 -12.86 -4.95 7.04
CA SER A 481 -12.67 -6.33 7.49
C SER A 481 -12.14 -7.29 6.40
N HIS A 482 -11.65 -6.78 5.26
CA HIS A 482 -10.84 -7.60 4.36
C HIS A 482 -9.64 -8.20 5.14
N PRO A 483 -9.29 -9.48 4.94
CA PRO A 483 -8.22 -10.10 5.70
C PRO A 483 -6.86 -9.57 5.25
N LEU A 484 -6.11 -9.00 6.17
CA LEU A 484 -4.74 -8.58 5.95
C LEU A 484 -3.79 -9.44 6.77
N ILE A 485 -2.56 -9.58 6.28
CA ILE A 485 -1.40 -9.83 7.11
C ILE A 485 -0.51 -8.59 7.13
N GLU A 486 -0.01 -8.23 8.31
CA GLU A 486 1.03 -7.23 8.48
C GLU A 486 2.35 -7.97 8.77
N ILE A 487 3.37 -7.70 7.96
CA ILE A 487 4.70 -8.30 8.02
C ILE A 487 5.67 -7.21 8.46
N ILE A 488 6.29 -7.39 9.63
CA ILE A 488 7.17 -6.39 10.23
C ILE A 488 8.62 -6.87 10.13
N SER A 489 9.45 -6.15 9.37
CA SER A 489 10.88 -6.47 9.27
C SER A 489 11.66 -5.96 10.48
N LEU A 490 12.80 -6.59 10.75
CA LEU A 490 13.83 -5.98 11.59
C LEU A 490 14.49 -4.80 10.85
N PRO A 491 14.99 -3.79 11.59
CA PRO A 491 15.66 -2.63 11.01
C PRO A 491 17.11 -2.97 10.60
N GLN A 492 17.26 -3.81 9.58
CA GLN A 492 18.56 -4.35 9.11
C GLN A 492 18.89 -3.96 7.66
N ILE A 493 18.10 -3.07 7.06
CA ILE A 493 18.29 -2.63 5.68
C ILE A 493 19.09 -1.32 5.69
N HIS A 494 20.23 -1.31 5.01
CA HIS A 494 21.17 -0.17 5.02
C HIS A 494 21.25 0.59 3.69
N HIS A 495 20.57 0.12 2.66
CA HIS A 495 20.57 0.73 1.32
C HIS A 495 19.15 0.88 0.78
N ALA A 496 18.84 2.03 0.19
CA ALA A 496 17.50 2.34 -0.33
C ALA A 496 17.06 1.38 -1.45
N GLN A 497 17.99 1.00 -2.34
CA GLN A 497 17.75 0.02 -3.38
C GLN A 497 17.37 -1.35 -2.79
N THR A 498 18.07 -1.77 -1.73
CA THR A 498 17.79 -3.01 -1.01
C THR A 498 16.42 -2.98 -0.31
N ALA A 499 15.96 -1.81 0.17
CA ALA A 499 14.59 -1.66 0.70
C ALA A 499 13.52 -1.96 -0.35
N ALA A 500 13.67 -1.45 -1.58
CA ALA A 500 12.74 -1.76 -2.66
C ALA A 500 12.84 -3.23 -3.13
N ALA A 501 14.05 -3.80 -3.14
CA ALA A 501 14.26 -5.22 -3.43
C ALA A 501 13.58 -6.13 -2.40
N PHE A 502 13.63 -5.78 -1.10
CA PHE A 502 12.95 -6.51 -0.03
C PHE A 502 11.43 -6.56 -0.24
N VAL A 503 10.78 -5.41 -0.50
CA VAL A 503 9.33 -5.36 -0.74
C VAL A 503 8.95 -6.19 -1.98
N ARG A 504 9.77 -6.12 -3.04
CA ARG A 504 9.57 -6.92 -4.26
C ARG A 504 9.66 -8.42 -3.98
N LYS A 505 10.65 -8.84 -3.18
CA LYS A 505 10.83 -10.24 -2.79
C LYS A 505 9.66 -10.76 -1.98
N VAL A 506 9.19 -9.99 -0.99
CA VAL A 506 7.99 -10.33 -0.21
C VAL A 506 6.79 -10.50 -1.14
N GLN A 507 6.54 -9.55 -2.05
CA GLN A 507 5.45 -9.66 -3.01
C GLN A 507 5.54 -10.94 -3.86
N ALA A 508 6.74 -11.29 -4.35
CA ALA A 508 6.96 -12.50 -5.13
C ALA A 508 6.72 -13.78 -4.32
N LEU A 509 7.19 -13.83 -3.07
CA LEU A 509 6.97 -14.96 -2.15
C LEU A 509 5.47 -15.16 -1.86
N LEU A 510 4.76 -14.10 -1.49
CA LEU A 510 3.33 -14.16 -1.19
C LEU A 510 2.49 -14.61 -2.39
N ARG A 511 2.86 -14.17 -3.59
CA ARG A 511 2.20 -14.61 -4.83
C ARG A 511 2.45 -16.08 -5.11
N ALA A 512 3.71 -16.53 -5.01
CA ALA A 512 4.10 -17.91 -5.30
C ALA A 512 3.34 -18.93 -4.43
N VAL A 513 3.08 -18.60 -3.16
CA VAL A 513 2.32 -19.47 -2.25
C VAL A 513 0.81 -19.20 -2.22
N ASN A 514 0.34 -18.37 -3.17
CA ASN A 514 -1.06 -17.94 -3.29
C ASN A 514 -1.63 -17.35 -1.99
N ALA A 515 -0.79 -16.66 -1.21
CA ALA A 515 -1.20 -15.96 -0.01
C ALA A 515 -1.84 -14.60 -0.33
N ALA A 516 -1.23 -13.86 -1.27
CA ALA A 516 -1.74 -12.58 -1.76
C ALA A 516 -1.51 -12.49 -3.28
N THR A 517 -2.57 -12.24 -4.05
CA THR A 517 -2.51 -12.21 -5.52
C THR A 517 -2.31 -10.80 -6.07
N ARG A 518 -2.87 -9.79 -5.40
CA ARG A 518 -2.79 -8.39 -5.81
C ARG A 518 -1.52 -7.74 -5.28
N GLY A 519 -0.76 -7.12 -6.19
CA GLY A 519 0.46 -6.37 -5.85
C GLY A 519 0.20 -4.93 -5.41
N MET A 520 1.28 -4.16 -5.25
CA MET A 520 1.20 -2.75 -4.85
C MET A 520 0.35 -1.88 -5.78
N GLU A 521 0.51 -2.06 -7.09
CA GLU A 521 -0.18 -1.25 -8.12
C GLU A 521 -1.72 -1.40 -8.06
N GLN A 522 -2.21 -2.54 -7.60
CA GLN A 522 -3.64 -2.84 -7.43
C GLN A 522 -4.13 -2.58 -6.00
N GLY A 523 -3.26 -2.07 -5.12
CA GLY A 523 -3.57 -1.79 -3.72
C GLY A 523 -3.69 -3.03 -2.81
N GLY A 524 -3.33 -4.22 -3.31
CA GLY A 524 -3.33 -5.46 -2.51
C GLY A 524 -2.11 -5.61 -1.60
N LEU A 525 -1.07 -4.80 -1.82
CA LEU A 525 0.10 -4.72 -0.95
C LEU A 525 0.42 -3.25 -0.68
N ARG A 526 0.68 -2.91 0.58
CA ARG A 526 1.07 -1.57 1.03
C ARG A 526 2.33 -1.68 1.86
N ALA A 527 3.23 -0.71 1.74
CA ALA A 527 4.46 -0.66 2.53
C ALA A 527 4.59 0.70 3.20
N ASP A 528 4.80 0.68 4.52
CA ASP A 528 5.19 1.83 5.32
C ASP A 528 6.66 1.65 5.73
N VAL A 529 7.46 2.70 5.58
CA VAL A 529 8.92 2.60 5.69
C VAL A 529 9.42 3.48 6.83
N ASN A 530 10.14 2.86 7.77
CA ASN A 530 10.74 3.53 8.92
C ASN A 530 12.22 3.79 8.62
N VAL A 531 12.60 5.07 8.53
CA VAL A 531 13.95 5.50 8.18
C VAL A 531 14.61 6.20 9.36
N SER A 532 15.85 5.81 9.64
CA SER A 532 16.72 6.48 10.58
C SER A 532 18.14 6.57 10.02
N VAL A 533 18.85 7.65 10.33
CA VAL A 533 20.26 7.82 9.98
C VAL A 533 21.10 8.07 11.23
N ARG A 534 22.35 7.65 11.18
CA ARG A 534 23.33 7.84 12.25
C ARG A 534 24.68 8.19 11.66
N LYS A 535 25.42 9.10 12.28
CA LYS A 535 26.80 9.37 11.88
C LYS A 535 27.69 8.25 12.41
N ASN A 536 28.55 7.66 11.57
CA ASN A 536 29.43 6.55 11.95
C ASN A 536 30.38 6.91 13.12
N SER A 537 30.75 8.19 13.23
CA SER A 537 31.56 8.71 14.33
C SER A 537 30.78 8.95 15.62
N ALA A 538 29.45 9.02 15.56
CA ALA A 538 28.62 9.07 16.74
C ALA A 538 28.49 7.64 17.28
N GLY A 539 28.61 7.46 18.60
CA GLY A 539 28.44 6.16 19.25
C GLY A 539 27.08 5.50 18.95
N PRO A 540 26.82 4.30 19.50
CA PRO A 540 25.53 3.63 19.32
C PRO A 540 24.39 4.55 19.78
N GLY A 541 23.32 4.62 18.96
CA GLY A 541 22.11 5.35 19.32
C GLY A 541 21.43 4.77 20.57
N ALA A 542 20.63 5.58 21.26
CA ALA A 542 20.03 5.20 22.52
C ALA A 542 18.82 4.25 22.39
N LEU A 543 18.30 4.05 21.17
CA LEU A 543 17.10 3.26 20.93
C LEU A 543 17.43 1.82 20.52
N ALA A 544 16.48 0.94 20.78
CA ALA A 544 16.53 -0.46 20.37
C ALA A 544 15.15 -0.94 19.91
N TYR A 545 15.12 -1.90 18.99
CA TYR A 545 13.90 -2.54 18.52
C TYR A 545 14.14 -4.02 18.26
N ALA A 546 13.31 -4.89 18.87
CA ALA A 546 13.33 -6.34 18.67
C ALA A 546 14.74 -6.97 18.75
N GLY A 547 15.57 -6.51 19.69
CA GLY A 547 16.94 -7.00 19.90
C GLY A 547 18.03 -6.26 19.11
N ILE A 548 17.67 -5.38 18.18
CA ILE A 548 18.61 -4.50 17.46
C ILE A 548 18.81 -3.23 18.28
N ALA A 549 20.01 -3.00 18.81
CA ALA A 549 20.37 -1.82 19.60
C ALA A 549 21.18 -0.81 18.77
N GLY A 550 21.37 0.40 19.29
CA GLY A 550 22.19 1.42 18.63
C GLY A 550 21.44 2.29 17.62
N LEU A 551 20.10 2.29 17.64
CA LEU A 551 19.25 2.98 16.69
C LEU A 551 19.10 4.47 17.03
N SER A 552 19.01 5.30 15.99
CA SER A 552 18.69 6.72 16.08
C SER A 552 17.18 6.96 16.02
N GLN A 553 16.75 8.22 16.18
CA GLN A 553 15.35 8.59 16.05
C GLN A 553 14.82 8.23 14.64
N ARG A 554 13.63 7.61 14.58
CA ARG A 554 13.00 7.20 13.33
C ARG A 554 11.97 8.21 12.81
N THR A 555 11.87 8.28 11.50
CA THR A 555 10.76 8.88 10.75
C THR A 555 10.01 7.78 10.01
N GLU A 556 8.69 7.75 10.12
CA GLU A 556 7.84 6.84 9.36
C GLU A 556 7.35 7.51 8.08
N ILE A 557 7.45 6.84 6.94
CA ILE A 557 6.97 7.31 5.64
C ILE A 557 5.80 6.44 5.21
N LYS A 558 4.65 7.08 4.96
CA LYS A 558 3.42 6.44 4.46
C LYS A 558 3.12 6.85 3.02
N ASN A 559 2.12 6.19 2.42
CA ASN A 559 1.61 6.43 1.06
C ASN A 559 2.60 6.07 -0.06
N LEU A 560 3.31 4.95 0.10
CA LEU A 560 4.23 4.43 -0.92
C LEU A 560 3.48 3.48 -1.85
N SER A 561 3.08 3.97 -3.02
CA SER A 561 2.23 3.23 -3.96
C SER A 561 2.98 2.34 -4.95
N SER A 562 4.31 2.38 -4.99
CA SER A 562 5.12 1.56 -5.90
C SER A 562 6.50 1.27 -5.32
N LEU A 563 7.18 0.23 -5.84
CA LEU A 563 8.54 -0.13 -5.43
C LEU A 563 9.54 1.00 -5.65
N ARG A 564 9.39 1.76 -6.74
CA ARG A 564 10.23 2.93 -7.01
C ARG A 564 9.98 4.04 -5.99
N ALA A 565 8.72 4.23 -5.58
CA ALA A 565 8.40 5.21 -4.54
C ALA A 565 9.08 4.85 -3.21
N VAL A 566 9.23 3.57 -2.86
CA VAL A 566 9.97 3.12 -1.67
C VAL A 566 11.43 3.58 -1.75
N GLU A 567 12.13 3.27 -2.84
CA GLU A 567 13.54 3.65 -3.02
C GLU A 567 13.74 5.17 -3.01
N ASP A 568 12.93 5.90 -3.78
CA ASP A 568 13.02 7.36 -3.89
C ASP A 568 12.72 8.02 -2.53
N ALA A 569 11.71 7.53 -1.78
CA ALA A 569 11.34 8.09 -0.49
C ALA A 569 12.39 7.84 0.60
N VAL A 570 12.98 6.64 0.64
CA VAL A 570 14.08 6.33 1.56
C VAL A 570 15.28 7.21 1.28
N THR A 571 15.63 7.39 0.00
CA THR A 571 16.74 8.25 -0.42
C THR A 571 16.50 9.70 -0.01
N ALA A 572 15.31 10.22 -0.30
CA ALA A 572 14.95 11.60 0.04
C ALA A 572 14.90 11.84 1.55
N GLU A 573 14.38 10.89 2.33
CA GLU A 573 14.33 11.02 3.80
C GLU A 573 15.71 10.90 4.43
N ARG A 574 16.57 10.00 3.93
CA ARG A 574 17.98 9.92 4.34
C ARG A 574 18.67 11.27 4.15
N ASP A 575 18.61 11.82 2.94
CA ASP A 575 19.29 13.08 2.61
C ASP A 575 18.76 14.24 3.45
N ARG A 576 17.45 14.25 3.73
CA ARG A 576 16.83 15.23 4.63
C ARG A 576 17.35 15.09 6.05
N GLN A 577 17.36 13.89 6.63
CA GLN A 577 17.81 13.69 8.01
C GLN A 577 19.28 14.06 8.18
N VAL A 578 20.12 13.66 7.20
CA VAL A 578 21.54 14.03 7.16
C VAL A 578 21.70 15.55 7.15
N GLY A 579 21.00 16.25 6.25
CA GLY A 579 21.07 17.71 6.18
C GLY A 579 20.64 18.41 7.47
N VAL A 580 19.62 17.89 8.19
CA VAL A 580 19.21 18.43 9.49
C VAL A 580 20.29 18.22 10.55
N LEU A 581 20.89 17.02 10.61
CA LEU A 581 21.91 16.70 11.61
C LEU A 581 23.24 17.42 11.33
N GLU A 582 23.62 17.61 10.06
CA GLU A 582 24.79 18.40 9.66
C GLU A 582 24.62 19.88 9.99
N ALA A 583 23.39 20.40 9.94
CA ALA A 583 23.06 21.76 10.41
C ALA A 583 23.01 21.89 11.95
N GLY A 584 23.32 20.82 12.70
CA GLY A 584 23.25 20.80 14.16
C GLY A 584 21.83 20.70 14.73
N GLY A 585 20.85 20.39 13.89
CA GLY A 585 19.47 20.14 14.31
C GLY A 585 19.27 18.74 14.93
N MET A 586 18.03 18.45 15.34
CA MET A 586 17.63 17.14 15.85
C MET A 586 16.50 16.57 15.00
N ILE A 587 16.49 15.25 14.81
CA ILE A 587 15.39 14.56 14.15
C ILE A 587 14.26 14.37 15.18
N GLU A 588 13.08 14.91 14.87
CA GLU A 588 11.87 14.62 15.63
C GLU A 588 11.25 13.30 15.14
N GLY A 589 10.60 12.55 16.04
CA GLY A 589 9.78 11.43 15.60
C GLY A 589 8.51 11.96 14.95
N GLU A 590 8.27 11.62 13.70
CA GLU A 590 7.08 12.08 12.97
C GLU A 590 6.67 11.11 11.85
N THR A 591 5.43 11.27 11.39
CA THR A 591 4.92 10.56 10.22
C THR A 591 4.90 11.51 9.03
N ARG A 592 5.53 11.09 7.95
CA ARG A 592 5.68 11.84 6.71
C ARG A 592 5.00 11.09 5.57
N GLY A 593 4.69 11.81 4.52
CA GLY A 593 4.07 11.31 3.30
C GLY A 593 5.02 11.41 2.13
N TRP A 594 4.88 10.49 1.19
CA TRP A 594 5.53 10.58 -0.11
C TRP A 594 4.52 10.95 -1.20
N THR A 595 4.94 11.74 -2.18
CA THR A 595 4.15 12.05 -3.36
C THR A 595 5.03 11.87 -4.59
N ILE A 596 4.54 11.12 -5.58
CA ILE A 596 5.32 10.77 -6.79
C ILE A 596 5.79 12.05 -7.50
N GLY A 597 7.08 12.09 -7.81
CA GLY A 597 7.73 13.21 -8.51
C GLY A 597 8.14 14.37 -7.61
N GLN A 598 7.97 14.25 -6.29
CA GLN A 598 8.59 15.16 -5.33
C GLN A 598 10.04 14.74 -5.03
N THR A 599 10.82 15.71 -4.56
CA THR A 599 12.23 15.52 -4.18
C THR A 599 12.43 15.39 -2.67
N SER A 600 11.37 15.53 -1.89
CA SER A 600 11.39 15.49 -0.42
C SER A 600 10.10 14.90 0.13
N THR A 601 10.19 14.24 1.29
CA THR A 601 9.02 13.81 2.07
C THR A 601 8.28 15.02 2.64
N THR A 602 6.95 14.94 2.79
CA THR A 602 6.14 16.01 3.40
C THR A 602 5.68 15.61 4.79
N ARG A 603 5.69 16.54 5.75
CA ARG A 603 5.16 16.27 7.09
C ARG A 603 3.64 16.11 7.00
N LEU A 604 3.10 14.96 7.44
CA LEU A 604 1.65 14.74 7.51
C LEU A 604 1.12 15.13 8.88
N ARG A 605 1.79 14.65 9.93
CA ARG A 605 1.42 14.90 11.32
C ARG A 605 2.67 14.95 12.20
N GLY A 606 2.74 15.94 13.09
CA GLY A 606 3.71 15.97 14.18
C GLY A 606 3.26 15.07 15.34
N LYS A 607 4.20 14.49 16.10
CA LYS A 607 3.91 13.74 17.34
C LYS A 607 3.51 14.69 18.49
N GLU A 608 2.40 15.39 18.36
CA GLU A 608 1.70 15.90 19.56
C GLU A 608 1.04 14.70 20.26
N GLY A 609 1.81 14.04 21.13
CA GLY A 609 1.46 12.79 21.80
C GLY A 609 1.57 11.56 20.89
N GLU A 610 2.21 10.50 21.38
CA GLU A 610 2.00 9.18 20.79
C GLU A 610 0.52 8.84 20.94
N VAL A 611 -0.18 8.56 19.84
CA VAL A 611 -1.60 8.18 19.93
C VAL A 611 -1.66 6.86 20.65
N ASP A 612 -2.12 6.89 21.90
CA ASP A 612 -2.35 5.69 22.68
C ASP A 612 -3.52 4.93 22.06
N TYR A 613 -3.19 3.91 21.27
CA TYR A 613 -4.15 3.01 20.65
C TYR A 613 -4.85 2.09 21.65
N ARG A 614 -4.47 2.12 22.94
CA ARG A 614 -5.12 1.35 24.03
C ARG A 614 -5.38 -0.10 23.62
N TYR A 615 -4.30 -0.79 23.22
CA TYR A 615 -4.39 -2.20 22.88
C TYR A 615 -5.01 -2.98 24.04
N MET A 616 -6.01 -3.80 23.75
CA MET A 616 -6.54 -4.76 24.72
C MET A 616 -6.88 -6.07 24.02
N PRO A 617 -6.75 -7.22 24.71
CA PRO A 617 -7.23 -8.49 24.19
C PRO A 617 -8.71 -8.41 23.81
N ASP A 618 -9.06 -8.95 22.63
CA ASP A 618 -10.45 -9.01 22.20
C ASP A 618 -11.19 -10.10 22.97
N ALA A 619 -12.22 -9.70 23.73
CA ALA A 619 -13.00 -10.62 24.55
C ALA A 619 -14.02 -11.43 23.74
N ASP A 620 -14.39 -10.98 22.54
CA ASP A 620 -15.40 -11.63 21.70
C ASP A 620 -14.80 -12.75 20.83
N ILE A 621 -13.47 -12.78 20.67
CA ILE A 621 -12.78 -13.78 19.86
C ILE A 621 -11.95 -14.71 20.76
N MET A 622 -12.28 -15.99 20.72
CA MET A 622 -11.49 -17.01 21.42
C MET A 622 -10.07 -17.14 20.84
N PRO A 623 -9.07 -17.53 21.67
CA PRO A 623 -7.74 -17.84 21.18
C PRO A 623 -7.75 -18.88 20.05
N VAL A 624 -6.97 -18.62 19.01
CA VAL A 624 -6.77 -19.54 17.89
C VAL A 624 -5.68 -20.54 18.27
N ILE A 625 -6.03 -21.83 18.28
CA ILE A 625 -5.09 -22.93 18.50
C ILE A 625 -4.73 -23.54 17.16
N ILE A 626 -3.47 -23.43 16.76
CA ILE A 626 -2.95 -23.91 15.48
C ILE A 626 -2.34 -25.30 15.69
N GLY A 627 -2.94 -26.30 15.05
CA GLY A 627 -2.48 -27.70 15.09
C GLY A 627 -1.13 -27.88 14.39
N LYS A 628 -0.25 -28.70 14.98
CA LYS A 628 1.08 -29.00 14.39
C LYS A 628 0.94 -29.80 13.09
N ASP A 629 -0.04 -30.70 13.05
CA ASP A 629 -0.44 -31.48 11.88
C ASP A 629 -0.87 -30.57 10.72
N PHE A 630 -1.64 -29.53 11.01
CA PHE A 630 -2.07 -28.55 10.01
C PHE A 630 -0.88 -27.76 9.45
N VAL A 631 0.05 -27.31 10.31
CA VAL A 631 1.27 -26.62 9.86
C VAL A 631 2.16 -27.54 9.04
N ALA A 632 2.32 -28.81 9.44
CA ALA A 632 3.08 -29.80 8.69
C ALA A 632 2.47 -30.04 7.30
N HIS A 633 1.15 -30.23 7.23
CA HIS A 633 0.43 -30.38 5.97
C HIS A 633 0.62 -29.16 5.05
N LEU A 634 0.51 -27.94 5.58
CA LEU A 634 0.74 -26.72 4.79
C LEU A 634 2.18 -26.56 4.34
N ARG A 635 3.16 -27.05 5.11
CA ARG A 635 4.57 -27.06 4.72
C ARG A 635 4.85 -28.07 3.62
N GLU A 636 4.26 -29.26 3.69
CA GLU A 636 4.39 -30.32 2.68
C GLU A 636 3.70 -29.95 1.35
N THR A 637 2.59 -29.22 1.43
CA THR A 637 1.82 -28.76 0.25
C THR A 637 2.19 -27.36 -0.20
N LEU A 638 3.23 -26.75 0.39
CA LEU A 638 3.69 -25.42 -0.01
C LEU A 638 4.31 -25.50 -1.41
N PRO A 639 3.92 -24.62 -2.34
CA PRO A 639 4.60 -24.53 -3.62
C PRO A 639 6.09 -24.20 -3.42
N LYS A 640 6.93 -24.66 -4.36
CA LYS A 640 8.35 -24.29 -4.39
C LYS A 640 8.49 -22.78 -4.43
N LEU A 641 9.39 -22.25 -3.61
CA LEU A 641 9.61 -20.80 -3.54
C LEU A 641 10.38 -20.31 -4.79
N PRO A 642 10.27 -19.02 -5.16
CA PRO A 642 10.91 -18.47 -6.35
C PRO A 642 12.42 -18.76 -6.45
N ASP A 643 13.14 -18.72 -5.33
CA ASP A 643 14.59 -19.02 -5.33
C ASP A 643 14.88 -20.49 -5.59
N GLU A 644 14.05 -21.40 -5.05
CA GLU A 644 14.19 -22.83 -5.29
C GLU A 644 13.90 -23.18 -6.76
N VAL A 645 12.91 -22.52 -7.34
CA VAL A 645 12.58 -22.67 -8.77
C VAL A 645 13.70 -22.08 -9.63
N LEU A 646 14.22 -20.90 -9.28
CA LEU A 646 15.34 -20.28 -10.00
C LEU A 646 16.58 -21.20 -9.98
N ASP A 647 16.96 -21.70 -8.80
CA ASP A 647 18.06 -22.64 -8.63
C ASP A 647 17.84 -23.93 -9.42
N MET A 648 16.61 -24.45 -9.44
CA MET A 648 16.25 -25.63 -10.23
C MET A 648 16.43 -25.39 -11.73
N LEU A 649 15.92 -24.28 -12.27
CA LEU A 649 15.99 -23.95 -13.69
C LEU A 649 17.43 -23.72 -14.17
N VAL A 650 18.27 -23.16 -13.31
CA VAL A 650 19.67 -22.84 -13.65
C VAL A 650 20.56 -24.09 -13.61
N ARG A 651 20.27 -25.05 -12.73
CA ARG A 651 21.03 -26.31 -12.63
C ARG A 651 20.65 -27.29 -13.74
N GLU A 652 21.51 -28.29 -13.95
CA GLU A 652 21.17 -29.45 -14.77
C GLU A 652 19.96 -30.20 -14.16
N PRO A 653 19.04 -30.74 -14.98
CA PRO A 653 19.13 -30.91 -16.43
C PRO A 653 18.59 -29.73 -17.27
N TYR A 654 18.19 -28.62 -16.65
CA TYR A 654 17.53 -27.52 -17.35
C TYR A 654 18.54 -26.54 -17.98
N GLY A 655 19.57 -26.13 -17.23
CA GLY A 655 20.67 -25.30 -17.73
C GLY A 655 20.23 -23.93 -18.29
N VAL A 656 19.11 -23.39 -17.81
CA VAL A 656 18.55 -22.10 -18.24
C VAL A 656 19.41 -20.97 -17.69
N THR A 657 19.57 -19.90 -18.45
CA THR A 657 20.33 -18.73 -17.95
C THR A 657 19.57 -18.08 -16.80
N VAL A 658 20.28 -17.51 -15.81
CA VAL A 658 19.64 -16.80 -14.68
C VAL A 658 18.66 -15.72 -15.17
N LYS A 659 18.99 -15.03 -16.27
CA LYS A 659 18.15 -13.99 -16.87
C LYS A 659 16.85 -14.57 -17.42
N ASP A 660 16.93 -15.64 -18.21
CA ASP A 660 15.75 -16.28 -18.79
C ASP A 660 14.89 -16.93 -17.70
N ALA A 661 15.51 -17.60 -16.73
CA ALA A 661 14.80 -18.23 -15.63
C ALA A 661 13.96 -17.21 -14.82
N LYS A 662 14.54 -16.08 -14.43
CA LYS A 662 13.77 -14.98 -13.81
C LYS A 662 12.63 -14.47 -14.69
N THR A 663 12.86 -14.40 -15.99
CA THR A 663 11.85 -13.90 -16.93
C THR A 663 10.68 -14.87 -17.01
N LEU A 664 10.94 -16.18 -17.03
CA LEU A 664 9.89 -17.21 -16.91
C LEU A 664 9.09 -17.07 -15.61
N LEU A 665 9.77 -16.86 -14.47
CA LEU A 665 9.10 -16.68 -13.17
C LEU A 665 8.24 -15.41 -13.09
N ALA A 666 8.62 -14.35 -13.81
CA ALA A 666 8.00 -13.02 -13.67
C ALA A 666 6.86 -12.76 -14.66
N LEU A 667 6.82 -13.46 -15.80
CA LEU A 667 5.82 -13.25 -16.85
C LEU A 667 4.53 -14.01 -16.58
N ASP A 668 3.42 -13.40 -17.00
CA ASP A 668 2.05 -13.96 -17.00
C ASP A 668 1.67 -14.65 -15.69
N ASP A 669 2.06 -14.03 -14.58
CA ASP A 669 1.81 -14.51 -13.21
C ASP A 669 2.22 -15.98 -12.98
N GLY A 670 3.23 -16.47 -13.70
CA GLY A 670 3.76 -17.83 -13.58
C GLY A 670 3.25 -18.82 -14.64
N GLU A 671 2.18 -18.50 -15.37
CA GLU A 671 1.62 -19.40 -16.39
C GLU A 671 2.63 -19.73 -17.51
N ARG A 672 3.53 -18.80 -17.82
CA ARG A 672 4.58 -19.04 -18.82
C ARG A 672 5.64 -20.03 -18.34
N LEU A 673 5.87 -20.09 -17.03
CA LEU A 673 6.74 -21.09 -16.43
C LEU A 673 6.10 -22.48 -16.48
N ASP A 674 4.79 -22.58 -16.21
CA ASP A 674 4.05 -23.84 -16.31
C ASP A 674 4.06 -24.37 -17.75
N TYR A 675 3.78 -23.50 -18.73
CA TYR A 675 3.87 -23.84 -20.15
C TYR A 675 5.29 -24.29 -20.56
N TYR A 676 6.32 -23.64 -20.02
CA TYR A 676 7.70 -24.06 -20.23
C TYR A 676 7.94 -25.48 -19.71
N PHE A 677 7.43 -25.82 -18.52
CA PHE A 677 7.55 -27.18 -17.98
C PHE A 677 6.81 -28.21 -18.84
N ASP A 678 5.62 -27.88 -19.35
CA ASP A 678 4.88 -28.74 -20.27
C ASP A 678 5.69 -29.03 -21.55
N VAL A 679 6.27 -27.99 -22.17
CA VAL A 679 7.13 -28.13 -23.35
C VAL A 679 8.35 -29.00 -23.04
N VAL A 680 9.03 -28.77 -21.91
CA VAL A 680 10.20 -29.56 -21.50
C VAL A 680 9.83 -31.02 -21.25
N HIS A 681 8.72 -31.28 -20.59
CA HIS A 681 8.25 -32.63 -20.29
C HIS A 681 7.99 -33.41 -21.59
N ILE A 682 7.22 -32.84 -22.53
CA ILE A 682 6.93 -33.46 -23.83
C ILE A 682 8.22 -33.67 -24.63
N LEU A 683 9.15 -32.71 -24.61
CA LEU A 683 10.45 -32.85 -25.28
C LEU A 683 11.31 -33.97 -24.71
N GLN A 684 11.34 -34.10 -23.38
CA GLN A 684 12.11 -35.16 -22.72
C GLN A 684 11.59 -36.55 -23.08
N GLU A 685 10.26 -36.72 -23.14
CA GLU A 685 9.63 -37.95 -23.61
C GLU A 685 9.94 -38.20 -25.10
N THR A 686 9.77 -37.18 -25.95
CA THR A 686 9.99 -37.29 -27.40
C THR A 686 11.44 -37.63 -27.78
N LEU A 687 12.40 -37.23 -26.94
CA LEU A 687 13.84 -37.41 -27.14
C LEU A 687 14.44 -38.48 -26.22
N GLU A 688 13.63 -39.34 -25.61
CA GLU A 688 14.08 -40.34 -24.65
C GLU A 688 15.15 -41.30 -25.23
N SER A 689 15.06 -41.64 -26.52
CA SER A 689 16.02 -42.53 -27.19
C SER A 689 17.30 -41.83 -27.68
N GLU A 690 17.40 -40.51 -27.55
CA GLU A 690 18.50 -39.71 -28.11
C GLU A 690 19.72 -39.63 -27.16
N ALA A 691 20.88 -39.27 -27.71
CA ALA A 691 22.12 -39.14 -26.94
C ALA A 691 22.03 -38.08 -25.82
N ALA A 692 22.75 -38.30 -24.71
CA ALA A 692 22.74 -37.41 -23.54
C ALA A 692 23.09 -35.93 -23.86
N GLY A 693 23.95 -35.70 -24.86
CA GLY A 693 24.31 -34.35 -25.31
C GLY A 693 23.16 -33.55 -25.98
N VAL A 694 22.13 -34.23 -26.47
CA VAL A 694 20.89 -33.61 -26.98
C VAL A 694 19.95 -33.33 -25.81
N LYS A 695 19.83 -34.26 -24.86
CA LYS A 695 18.99 -34.14 -23.66
C LYS A 695 19.39 -32.95 -22.76
N GLY A 696 20.68 -32.73 -22.56
CA GLY A 696 21.20 -31.58 -21.77
C GLY A 696 20.95 -30.20 -22.38
N LYS A 697 20.42 -30.12 -23.61
CA LYS A 697 20.08 -28.85 -24.28
C LYS A 697 18.59 -28.54 -24.25
N VAL A 698 17.75 -29.47 -23.79
CA VAL A 698 16.28 -29.36 -23.86
C VAL A 698 15.78 -28.17 -23.04
N GLY A 699 16.19 -28.05 -21.78
CA GLY A 699 15.70 -26.98 -20.90
C GLY A 699 16.05 -25.59 -21.43
N LYS A 700 17.30 -25.36 -21.84
CA LYS A 700 17.72 -24.07 -22.40
C LYS A 700 17.06 -23.76 -23.74
N MET A 701 16.89 -24.75 -24.61
CA MET A 701 16.22 -24.56 -25.90
C MET A 701 14.74 -24.22 -25.70
N ALA A 702 14.03 -24.98 -24.86
CA ALA A 702 12.63 -24.70 -24.55
C ALA A 702 12.45 -23.29 -23.96
N ALA A 703 13.33 -22.86 -23.05
CA ALA A 703 13.26 -21.52 -22.46
C ALA A 703 13.45 -20.44 -23.54
N ASN A 704 14.38 -20.66 -24.48
CA ASN A 704 14.62 -19.72 -25.56
C ASN A 704 13.40 -19.58 -26.49
N TRP A 705 12.80 -20.71 -26.87
CA TRP A 705 11.63 -20.74 -27.76
C TRP A 705 10.38 -20.17 -27.11
N VAL A 706 10.12 -20.47 -25.84
CA VAL A 706 8.97 -19.95 -25.09
C VAL A 706 9.11 -18.44 -24.85
N LEU A 707 10.28 -17.97 -24.42
CA LEU A 707 10.48 -16.56 -24.08
C LEU A 707 10.66 -15.64 -25.30
N HIS A 708 11.50 -16.05 -26.25
CA HIS A 708 11.96 -15.16 -27.31
C HIS A 708 11.22 -15.37 -28.62
N GLU A 709 11.02 -16.62 -29.05
CA GLU A 709 10.36 -16.91 -30.32
C GLU A 709 8.83 -16.75 -30.20
N LEU A 710 8.19 -17.49 -29.29
CA LEU A 710 6.76 -17.37 -29.01
C LEU A 710 6.42 -16.01 -28.38
N GLY A 711 7.24 -15.56 -27.42
CA GLY A 711 7.07 -14.22 -26.84
C GLY A 711 7.21 -13.10 -27.86
N GLY A 712 8.08 -13.24 -28.86
CA GLY A 712 8.21 -12.29 -29.97
C GLY A 712 6.97 -12.22 -30.85
N LEU A 713 6.34 -13.36 -31.14
CA LEU A 713 5.08 -13.43 -31.90
C LEU A 713 3.94 -12.73 -31.16
N LEU A 714 3.77 -13.04 -29.86
CA LEU A 714 2.75 -12.41 -29.01
C LEU A 714 2.92 -10.89 -28.93
N ALA A 715 4.16 -10.42 -28.79
CA ALA A 715 4.47 -8.99 -28.76
C ALA A 715 4.16 -8.31 -30.11
N ALA A 716 4.43 -8.98 -31.23
CA ALA A 716 4.15 -8.47 -32.58
C ALA A 716 2.65 -8.43 -32.89
N SER A 717 1.88 -9.41 -32.41
CA SER A 717 0.43 -9.49 -32.61
C SER A 717 -0.37 -8.72 -31.57
N THR A 718 0.28 -8.11 -30.56
CA THR A 718 -0.36 -7.46 -29.40
C THR A 718 -1.38 -8.36 -28.69
N THR A 719 -1.16 -9.68 -28.74
CA THR A 719 -2.03 -10.67 -28.10
C THR A 719 -1.56 -10.91 -26.67
N GLU A 720 -2.50 -10.91 -25.73
CA GLU A 720 -2.21 -11.30 -24.35
C GLU A 720 -1.86 -12.78 -24.26
N TRP A 721 -1.10 -13.17 -23.24
CA TRP A 721 -0.82 -14.58 -23.02
C TRP A 721 -2.12 -15.32 -22.73
N VAL A 722 -2.42 -16.30 -23.57
CA VAL A 722 -3.48 -17.26 -23.31
C VAL A 722 -2.81 -18.62 -23.22
N HIS A 723 -2.93 -19.25 -22.07
CA HIS A 723 -2.43 -20.59 -21.85
C HIS A 723 -2.91 -21.52 -22.98
N ASN A 724 -1.98 -22.25 -23.61
CA ASN A 724 -2.26 -23.12 -24.77
C ASN A 724 -2.74 -22.46 -26.07
N SER A 725 -2.55 -21.14 -26.26
CA SER A 725 -2.76 -20.48 -27.57
C SER A 725 -2.02 -21.18 -28.71
N VAL A 726 -0.78 -21.62 -28.44
CA VAL A 726 -0.11 -22.68 -29.19
C VAL A 726 0.04 -23.88 -28.26
N PRO A 727 -0.50 -25.06 -28.59
CA PRO A 727 -0.33 -26.24 -27.75
C PRO A 727 1.15 -26.55 -27.50
N ALA A 728 1.53 -26.83 -26.25
CA ALA A 728 2.92 -27.13 -25.86
C ALA A 728 3.54 -28.25 -26.71
N GLY A 729 2.73 -29.25 -27.10
CA GLY A 729 3.15 -30.34 -27.98
C GLY A 729 3.65 -29.88 -29.34
N LYS A 730 3.04 -28.86 -29.95
CA LYS A 730 3.47 -28.34 -31.26
C LYS A 730 4.82 -27.64 -31.17
N VAL A 731 5.03 -26.84 -30.12
CA VAL A 731 6.34 -26.22 -29.85
C VAL A 731 7.40 -27.28 -29.59
N ALA A 732 7.06 -28.31 -28.79
CA ALA A 732 7.94 -29.45 -28.55
C ALA A 732 8.31 -30.18 -29.85
N THR A 733 7.36 -30.46 -30.75
CA THR A 733 7.62 -31.09 -32.05
C THR A 733 8.58 -30.24 -32.90
N ILE A 734 8.36 -28.93 -33.00
CA ILE A 734 9.24 -28.01 -33.75
C ILE A 734 10.67 -28.04 -33.18
N ILE A 735 10.80 -27.96 -31.85
CA ILE A 735 12.10 -28.01 -31.18
C ILE A 735 12.77 -29.38 -31.39
N ALA A 736 12.02 -30.49 -31.34
CA ALA A 736 12.54 -31.82 -31.60
C ALA A 736 13.06 -31.96 -33.05
N TYR A 737 12.36 -31.37 -34.03
CA TYR A 737 12.79 -31.36 -35.43
C TYR A 737 14.09 -30.58 -35.60
N LEU A 738 14.22 -29.45 -34.90
CA LEU A 738 15.45 -28.66 -34.89
C LEU A 738 16.63 -29.41 -34.25
N LEU A 739 16.41 -30.04 -33.08
CA LEU A 739 17.44 -30.80 -32.37
C LEU A 739 17.93 -32.02 -33.16
N ARG A 740 17.01 -32.69 -33.89
CA ARG A 740 17.32 -33.79 -34.81
C ARG A 740 17.91 -33.35 -36.14
N ARG A 741 18.08 -32.03 -36.35
CA ARG A 741 18.53 -31.43 -37.63
C ARG A 741 17.63 -31.84 -38.81
N LYS A 742 16.33 -32.03 -38.59
CA LYS A 742 15.35 -32.25 -39.67
C LYS A 742 14.92 -30.96 -40.34
N VAL A 743 15.07 -29.82 -39.67
CA VAL A 743 14.74 -28.49 -40.19
C VAL A 743 15.83 -27.50 -39.80
N THR A 744 15.97 -26.42 -40.57
CA THR A 744 16.86 -25.30 -40.21
C THR A 744 16.21 -24.40 -39.15
N GLY A 745 17.00 -23.59 -38.45
CA GLY A 745 16.46 -22.63 -37.49
C GLY A 745 15.49 -21.60 -38.11
N LYS A 746 15.73 -21.19 -39.37
CA LYS A 746 14.83 -20.28 -40.10
C LYS A 746 13.47 -20.94 -40.34
N VAL A 747 13.48 -22.18 -40.82
CA VAL A 747 12.28 -22.98 -41.08
C VAL A 747 11.52 -23.25 -39.77
N ALA A 748 12.21 -23.58 -38.68
CA ALA A 748 11.56 -23.81 -37.40
C ALA A 748 10.80 -22.55 -36.89
N LYS A 749 11.36 -21.34 -37.10
CA LYS A 749 10.68 -20.08 -36.76
C LYS A 749 9.45 -19.84 -37.64
N GLN A 750 9.55 -20.17 -38.93
CA GLN A 750 8.42 -20.12 -39.85
C GLN A 750 7.31 -21.08 -39.40
N LEU A 751 7.64 -22.33 -39.07
CA LEU A 751 6.68 -23.32 -38.55
C LEU A 751 5.96 -22.82 -37.30
N LEU A 752 6.70 -22.23 -36.34
CA LEU A 752 6.08 -21.66 -35.15
C LEU A 752 5.13 -20.51 -35.49
N SER A 753 5.53 -19.63 -36.41
CA SER A 753 4.66 -18.55 -36.89
C SER A 753 3.40 -19.10 -37.56
N THR A 754 3.51 -20.11 -38.42
CA THR A 754 2.36 -20.74 -39.07
C THR A 754 1.41 -21.33 -38.04
N VAL A 755 1.91 -22.14 -37.11
CA VAL A 755 1.08 -22.76 -36.06
C VAL A 755 0.47 -21.71 -35.12
N PHE A 756 1.15 -20.59 -34.90
CA PHE A 756 0.61 -19.49 -34.09
C PHE A 756 -0.61 -18.82 -34.73
N TYR A 757 -0.59 -18.59 -36.05
CA TYR A 757 -1.73 -17.99 -36.76
C TYR A 757 -2.77 -19.02 -37.22
N GLU A 758 -2.36 -20.28 -37.39
CA GLU A 758 -3.18 -21.40 -37.86
C GLU A 758 -3.09 -22.58 -36.88
N PRO A 759 -3.63 -22.45 -35.64
CA PRO A 759 -3.44 -23.43 -34.58
C PRO A 759 -4.06 -24.80 -34.86
N GLU A 760 -4.99 -24.88 -35.81
CA GLU A 760 -5.62 -26.13 -36.27
C GLU A 760 -4.66 -27.02 -37.07
N ARG A 761 -3.61 -26.44 -37.68
CA ARG A 761 -2.66 -27.21 -38.52
C ARG A 761 -1.63 -27.94 -37.66
N GLU A 762 -1.37 -29.19 -38.00
CA GLU A 762 -0.31 -29.97 -37.37
C GLU A 762 1.06 -29.65 -37.98
N VAL A 763 2.10 -29.67 -37.15
CA VAL A 763 3.47 -29.30 -37.56
C VAL A 763 3.95 -30.21 -38.69
N GLU A 764 3.65 -31.50 -38.59
CA GLU A 764 3.98 -32.54 -39.55
C GLU A 764 3.33 -32.30 -40.92
N ASP A 765 2.10 -31.79 -40.94
CA ASP A 765 1.37 -31.52 -42.18
C ASP A 765 1.96 -30.31 -42.88
N VAL A 766 2.24 -29.23 -42.16
CA VAL A 766 2.92 -28.04 -42.70
C VAL A 766 4.27 -28.42 -43.31
N VAL A 767 5.07 -29.22 -42.57
CA VAL A 767 6.39 -29.66 -43.05
C VAL A 767 6.29 -30.49 -44.34
N ARG A 768 5.27 -31.35 -44.46
CA ARG A 768 5.07 -32.22 -45.62
C ARG A 768 4.53 -31.46 -46.84
N GLU A 769 3.55 -30.58 -46.63
CA GLU A 769 2.89 -29.82 -47.69
C GLU A 769 3.81 -28.76 -48.30
N GLU A 770 4.63 -28.11 -47.48
CA GLU A 770 5.53 -27.04 -47.90
C GLU A 770 6.97 -27.53 -48.16
N ASP A 771 7.21 -28.86 -48.10
CA ASP A 771 8.49 -29.50 -48.41
C ASP A 771 9.68 -28.91 -47.60
N LEU A 772 9.46 -28.67 -46.31
CA LEU A 772 10.34 -27.89 -45.44
C LEU A 772 11.45 -28.71 -44.76
N LEU A 773 11.57 -30.00 -45.09
CA LEU A 773 12.63 -30.86 -44.52
C LEU A 773 14.01 -30.45 -45.03
N LEU A 774 15.00 -30.52 -44.15
CA LEU A 774 16.38 -30.23 -44.46
C LEU A 774 16.87 -31.18 -45.56
N ARG A 775 17.24 -30.61 -46.71
CA ARG A 775 17.92 -31.32 -47.80
C ARG A 775 19.40 -30.92 -47.78
N PRO A 776 20.28 -31.76 -47.20
CA PRO A 776 21.67 -31.40 -47.03
C PRO A 776 22.34 -31.17 -48.39
N MET A 777 23.03 -30.04 -48.51
CA MET A 777 23.88 -29.74 -49.66
C MET A 777 25.22 -30.46 -49.53
N ASN A 778 25.81 -30.86 -50.65
CA ASN A 778 27.17 -31.40 -50.68
C ASN A 778 28.21 -30.27 -50.59
N ASP A 779 29.48 -30.63 -50.35
CA ASP A 779 30.53 -29.63 -50.14
C ASP A 779 30.80 -28.77 -51.39
N GLU A 780 30.61 -29.33 -52.59
CA GLU A 780 30.78 -28.62 -53.87
C GLU A 780 29.69 -27.56 -54.08
N GLU A 781 28.44 -27.88 -53.74
CA GLU A 781 27.31 -26.96 -53.76
C GLU A 781 27.51 -25.80 -52.76
N TYR A 782 28.02 -26.11 -51.55
CA TYR A 782 28.35 -25.09 -50.56
C TYR A 782 29.50 -24.19 -51.02
N GLU A 783 30.56 -24.75 -51.60
CA GLU A 783 31.71 -23.98 -52.10
C GLU A 783 31.30 -23.09 -53.27
N ALA A 784 30.48 -23.58 -54.20
CA ALA A 784 29.95 -22.78 -55.30
C ALA A 784 29.10 -21.61 -54.82
N LEU A 785 28.17 -21.85 -53.88
CA LEU A 785 27.32 -20.81 -53.30
C LEU A 785 28.14 -19.80 -52.47
N ALA A 786 29.12 -20.28 -51.71
CA ALA A 786 30.03 -19.43 -50.96
C ALA A 786 30.87 -18.53 -51.87
N GLN A 787 31.36 -19.08 -52.99
CA GLN A 787 32.16 -18.33 -53.96
C GLN A 787 31.33 -17.22 -54.63
N ASP A 788 30.08 -17.49 -54.99
CA ASP A 788 29.15 -16.48 -55.53
C ASP A 788 28.87 -15.36 -54.51
N VAL A 789 28.64 -15.71 -53.24
CA VAL A 789 28.44 -14.72 -52.16
C VAL A 789 29.69 -13.88 -51.91
N ILE A 790 30.88 -14.50 -51.93
CA ILE A 790 32.17 -13.82 -51.79
C ILE A 790 32.38 -12.83 -52.94
N THR A 791 32.12 -13.23 -54.18
CA THR A 791 32.25 -12.36 -55.35
C THR A 791 31.27 -11.18 -55.30
N LYS A 792 30.05 -11.39 -54.79
CA LYS A 792 29.06 -10.31 -54.63
C LYS A 792 29.33 -9.36 -53.46
N ASN A 793 30.18 -9.75 -52.51
CA ASN A 793 30.52 -8.99 -51.30
C ASN A 793 32.05 -8.95 -51.12
N GLU A 794 32.76 -8.55 -52.17
CA GLU A 794 34.22 -8.67 -52.27
C GLU A 794 34.94 -7.79 -51.24
N ASP A 795 34.42 -6.58 -50.99
CA ASP A 795 34.90 -5.65 -49.96
C ASP A 795 34.88 -6.26 -48.55
N VAL A 796 33.75 -6.88 -48.18
CA VAL A 796 33.59 -7.56 -46.89
C VAL A 796 34.49 -8.80 -46.80
N SER A 797 34.67 -9.51 -47.91
CA SER A 797 35.48 -10.73 -47.97
C SER A 797 36.97 -10.46 -47.84
N VAL A 798 37.47 -9.38 -48.44
CA VAL A 798 38.87 -8.91 -48.28
C VAL A 798 39.13 -8.55 -46.83
N GLU A 799 38.23 -7.79 -46.20
CA GLU A 799 38.43 -7.39 -44.81
C GLU A 799 38.38 -8.59 -43.84
N VAL A 800 37.53 -9.58 -44.10
CA VAL A 800 37.53 -10.83 -43.32
C VAL A 800 38.85 -11.58 -43.47
N ARG A 801 39.44 -11.62 -44.67
CA ARG A 801 40.77 -12.24 -44.91
C ARG A 801 41.88 -11.53 -44.15
N GLU A 802 41.88 -10.20 -44.15
CA GLU A 802 42.96 -9.41 -43.54
C GLU A 802 42.87 -9.33 -42.01
N THR A 803 41.67 -9.25 -41.46
CA THR A 803 41.45 -8.95 -40.04
C THR A 803 40.91 -10.12 -39.22
N GLY A 804 40.39 -11.17 -39.88
CA GLY A 804 39.69 -12.27 -39.21
C GLY A 804 38.39 -11.85 -38.50
N HIS A 805 37.81 -10.70 -38.87
CA HIS A 805 36.69 -10.08 -38.15
C HIS A 805 35.43 -10.97 -38.14
N GLN A 806 35.17 -11.62 -37.00
CA GLN A 806 34.09 -12.61 -36.84
C GLN A 806 32.71 -12.06 -37.19
N GLY A 807 32.43 -10.79 -36.90
CA GLY A 807 31.14 -10.18 -37.24
C GLY A 807 30.88 -10.12 -38.75
N LYS A 808 31.91 -9.92 -39.57
CA LYS A 808 31.80 -9.81 -41.04
C LYS A 808 31.71 -11.18 -41.68
N LEU A 809 32.39 -12.17 -41.11
CA LEU A 809 32.19 -13.58 -41.45
C LEU A 809 30.72 -14.00 -41.20
N MET A 810 30.13 -13.63 -40.07
CA MET A 810 28.72 -13.95 -39.78
C MET A 810 27.74 -13.21 -40.71
N PHE A 811 28.10 -12.01 -41.20
CA PHE A 811 27.33 -11.35 -42.26
C PHE A 811 27.33 -12.17 -43.56
N LEU A 812 28.48 -12.68 -43.99
CA LEU A 812 28.58 -13.53 -45.19
C LEU A 812 27.82 -14.86 -45.02
N VAL A 813 27.84 -15.46 -43.82
CA VAL A 813 26.99 -16.62 -43.48
C VAL A 813 25.50 -16.26 -43.66
N GLY A 814 25.08 -15.08 -43.21
CA GLY A 814 23.72 -14.58 -43.40
C GLY A 814 23.35 -14.42 -44.88
N GLN A 815 24.27 -13.93 -45.71
CA GLN A 815 24.06 -13.84 -47.17
C GLN A 815 23.94 -15.23 -47.80
N LEU A 816 24.75 -16.19 -47.38
CA LEU A 816 24.70 -17.58 -47.85
C LEU A 816 23.35 -18.24 -47.54
N ILE A 817 22.82 -18.03 -46.33
CA ILE A 817 21.48 -18.51 -45.92
C ILE A 817 20.38 -17.80 -46.70
N LYS A 818 20.56 -16.52 -47.04
CA LYS A 818 19.58 -15.73 -47.79
C LYS A 818 19.54 -16.10 -49.27
N HIS A 819 20.68 -16.41 -49.88
CA HIS A 819 20.82 -16.73 -51.30
C HIS A 819 20.66 -18.21 -51.62
N GLY A 820 20.86 -19.10 -50.64
CA GLY A 820 20.56 -20.51 -50.81
C GLY A 820 19.05 -20.79 -50.80
N GLU A 821 18.69 -21.94 -51.37
CA GLU A 821 17.31 -22.43 -51.33
C GLU A 821 16.84 -22.66 -49.89
N GLU A 822 15.56 -22.38 -49.65
CA GLU A 822 14.97 -22.45 -48.32
C GLU A 822 15.04 -23.89 -47.79
N GLY A 823 15.51 -24.04 -46.54
CA GLY A 823 15.67 -25.35 -45.93
C GLY A 823 16.89 -26.16 -46.39
N ARG A 824 17.79 -25.65 -47.25
CA ARG A 824 19.01 -26.40 -47.68
C ARG A 824 20.30 -26.00 -46.97
N VAL A 825 20.41 -24.74 -46.54
CA VAL A 825 21.65 -24.18 -45.97
C VAL A 825 21.68 -24.33 -44.44
N GLU A 826 22.64 -25.09 -43.95
CA GLU A 826 23.00 -25.19 -42.53
C GLU A 826 24.02 -24.11 -42.16
N ALA A 827 23.68 -23.26 -41.19
CA ALA A 827 24.52 -22.13 -40.78
C ALA A 827 25.93 -22.54 -40.32
N ASP A 828 26.05 -23.64 -39.57
CA ASP A 828 27.34 -24.12 -39.05
C ASP A 828 28.25 -24.63 -40.17
N ARG A 829 27.70 -25.35 -41.16
CA ARG A 829 28.42 -25.78 -42.37
C ARG A 829 28.82 -24.58 -43.22
N ALA A 830 27.90 -23.65 -43.47
CA ALA A 830 28.18 -22.42 -44.22
C ALA A 830 29.33 -21.62 -43.60
N LYS A 831 29.34 -21.51 -42.25
CA LYS A 831 30.44 -20.87 -41.52
C LYS A 831 31.76 -21.61 -41.73
N LEU A 832 31.79 -22.93 -41.60
CA LEU A 832 33.01 -23.73 -41.80
C LEU A 832 33.57 -23.60 -43.23
N VAL A 833 32.71 -23.62 -44.24
CA VAL A 833 33.10 -23.48 -45.65
C VAL A 833 33.66 -22.08 -45.91
N LEU A 834 32.99 -21.02 -45.43
CA LEU A 834 33.50 -19.64 -45.55
C LEU A 834 34.82 -19.45 -44.80
N GLN A 835 35.00 -20.05 -43.62
CA GLN A 835 36.27 -20.02 -42.89
C GLN A 835 37.38 -20.73 -43.68
N LYS A 836 37.07 -21.86 -44.32
CA LYS A 836 38.01 -22.59 -45.17
C LYS A 836 38.44 -21.75 -46.38
N LEU A 837 37.51 -21.05 -47.04
CA LEU A 837 37.78 -20.24 -48.23
C LEU A 837 38.42 -18.88 -47.95
N LEU A 838 38.19 -18.29 -46.76
CA LEU A 838 38.63 -16.93 -46.44
C LEU A 838 39.77 -16.85 -45.40
N LEU A 839 39.98 -17.88 -44.56
CA LEU A 839 40.97 -17.82 -43.47
C LEU A 839 42.06 -18.90 -43.56
N LYS A 840 41.93 -19.86 -44.48
CA LYS A 840 42.94 -20.91 -44.73
C LYS A 840 43.62 -20.79 -46.12
N GLY A 841 43.67 -19.58 -46.65
CA GLY A 841 44.46 -19.22 -47.83
C GLY A 841 45.87 -18.81 -47.44
#